data_AF-A0A835KZU4-F1
#
_entry.id   AF-A0A835KZU4-F1
#
_cell.length_a   1.000
_cell.length_b   1.000
_cell.length_c   1.000
_cell.angle_alpha   90.00
_cell.angle_beta   90.00
_cell.angle_gamma   90.00
#
_symmetry.space_group_name_H-M   'P 1'
#
loop_
_entity.id
_entity.type
_entity.pdbx_description
1 polymer ?
#
loop_
_entity_poly.entity_id
_entity_poly.type
_entity_poly.pdbx_seq_one_letter_code
_entity_poly.pdbx_strand_id
1 'polypeptide(L)'
;RSKTTKHIGNVDEILTIKYIGTDYSYHHQIVWKNVVGFILLHAFALWGLVLIFTGIALWKTSVWGLCILYIGSEGVTIGAHRCYAHRSFKATPLLRAVMVITQTLAGQNSVYTWCRDHRLHHRYSDTDADPHNSKRGFFFCHIGWLMHKKHPYVKKFGNIIDLSDLQNDWMVMFQKKYYKILYPVLAILFPVWVPVRYFGETWWNSLLVSYFARYVCQLHGTWCVNSVAHLYGTRPYDKNLQAVESWFVSFLSLGEGWHNYHHAFPWDYKAAELTMHFNLSASIIRFFERIGLAYHLKSASADMIASRIKRTGDGTHHKMGTEEERTAVTAAPSSNDLKDLIKDENGNKEETMEIPKVIGTDYSYKHTIVWKNAIGFLVMHILALWGVGLLFAGYMTWKTIVWIFFITFLASEGITIGAHRFYTHKSFKATPFLKAVFILCQTIAGQNSMFIWCRDHRLHHRYSDTDGDPHNSKRGFFFCHIGWLMHKKHPYVVQLGRKIDMSDLQADWMVMLQKKYYYQLYFFLAFLIPVWVPVHFFGESVLNSILVCYFARYMLQLNGTWLVNSAAHLYGTRPYDAKLQPVESWFVSMISLGEGWHNYHHTFPWDYKAAELTMHFNQSASIIRFFERIGLAYDLKTASPELVTNRILRTGDGSHFKMGNEEARAAVTAWGPLHPLNPTYNTTLKAPDAILKPEGLPLYHEKDTLNLTVIQKNSRRG
;
A
#
# COMPACT_ATOMS: atom_id res chain seq x y z
N ARG A 1 32.63 19.17 47.67
CA ARG A 1 33.02 18.36 46.50
C ARG A 1 31.76 17.92 45.74
N SER A 2 31.46 18.65 44.66
CA SER A 2 30.70 18.27 43.44
C SER A 2 29.55 17.24 43.54
N LYS A 3 28.30 17.72 43.61
CA LYS A 3 27.13 17.03 43.05
C LYS A 3 26.86 17.65 41.67
N THR A 4 27.06 16.86 40.63
CA THR A 4 26.92 17.25 39.23
C THR A 4 25.44 17.38 38.88
N THR A 5 24.97 18.62 38.76
CA THR A 5 23.75 18.99 38.06
C THR A 5 23.88 18.54 36.61
N LYS A 6 23.07 17.56 36.19
CA LYS A 6 22.92 17.20 34.77
C LYS A 6 22.28 18.40 34.08
N HIS A 7 23.06 19.08 33.25
CA HIS A 7 22.58 20.13 32.36
C HIS A 7 21.39 19.61 31.54
N ILE A 8 20.24 20.26 31.75
CA ILE A 8 19.10 20.21 30.85
C ILE A 8 19.56 20.84 29.53
N GLY A 9 19.16 20.22 28.42
CA GLY A 9 19.64 20.48 27.07
C GLY A 9 19.59 21.94 26.62
N ASN A 10 20.46 22.22 25.64
CA ASN A 10 20.67 23.49 24.97
C ASN A 10 19.39 24.30 24.76
N VAL A 11 19.49 25.61 24.97
CA VAL A 11 18.41 26.60 24.76
C VAL A 11 17.88 26.58 23.30
N ASP A 12 18.69 26.11 22.33
CA ASP A 12 18.26 25.86 20.94
C ASP A 12 17.26 24.70 20.78
N GLU A 13 17.30 23.69 21.67
CA GLU A 13 16.41 22.53 21.63
C GLU A 13 15.00 22.87 22.17
N ILE A 14 14.88 23.93 22.98
CA ILE A 14 13.61 24.44 23.50
C ILE A 14 12.95 25.38 22.48
N LEU A 15 13.74 26.12 21.70
CA LEU A 15 13.25 26.99 20.63
C LEU A 15 12.73 26.22 19.40
N THR A 16 13.22 25.00 19.13
CA THR A 16 12.72 24.11 18.05
C THR A 16 11.37 23.45 18.36
N ILE A 17 10.89 23.47 19.61
CA ILE A 17 9.62 22.84 20.01
C ILE A 17 8.39 23.68 19.60
N LYS A 18 8.58 24.92 19.15
CA LYS A 18 7.45 25.82 18.85
C LYS A 18 6.56 25.32 17.70
N TYR A 19 7.09 24.53 16.77
CA TYR A 19 6.31 23.87 15.70
C TYR A 19 6.91 22.51 15.32
N ILE A 20 6.26 21.42 15.73
CA ILE A 20 6.59 20.07 15.26
C ILE A 20 5.74 19.78 14.04
N GLY A 21 6.37 19.62 12.88
CA GLY A 21 5.71 19.32 11.61
C GLY A 21 5.76 17.84 11.23
N THR A 22 5.46 17.55 9.97
CA THR A 22 5.77 16.27 9.33
C THR A 22 6.97 16.49 8.42
N ASP A 23 8.09 15.85 8.73
CA ASP A 23 9.23 15.74 7.83
C ASP A 23 8.96 14.63 6.80
N TYR A 24 8.54 15.06 5.61
CA TYR A 24 8.26 14.16 4.50
C TYR A 24 9.52 13.44 3.97
N SER A 25 10.73 13.93 4.28
CA SER A 25 11.99 13.28 3.91
C SER A 25 12.35 12.11 4.82
N TYR A 26 11.71 11.98 5.99
CA TYR A 26 12.00 10.90 6.92
C TYR A 26 11.50 9.55 6.39
N HIS A 27 12.44 8.61 6.24
CA HIS A 27 12.19 7.24 5.84
C HIS A 27 12.00 6.31 7.05
N HIS A 28 10.83 5.70 7.15
CA HIS A 28 10.54 4.74 8.20
C HIS A 28 11.24 3.40 7.94
N GLN A 29 11.81 2.81 8.99
CA GLN A 29 12.39 1.46 8.91
C GLN A 29 11.29 0.41 9.06
N ILE A 30 11.19 -0.50 8.10
CA ILE A 30 10.21 -1.59 8.12
C ILE A 30 10.61 -2.68 9.13
N VAL A 31 9.61 -3.22 9.81
CA VAL A 31 9.71 -4.37 10.71
C VAL A 31 9.09 -5.58 10.00
N TRP A 32 9.89 -6.31 9.21
CA TRP A 32 9.41 -7.43 8.37
C TRP A 32 8.68 -8.53 9.14
N LYS A 33 9.07 -8.77 10.39
CA LYS A 33 8.33 -9.69 11.28
C LYS A 33 6.86 -9.29 11.42
N ASN A 34 6.58 -8.00 11.55
CA ASN A 34 5.22 -7.49 11.67
C ASN A 34 4.50 -7.58 10.32
N VAL A 35 5.18 -7.27 9.21
CA VAL A 35 4.65 -7.40 7.85
C VAL A 35 4.15 -8.83 7.60
N VAL A 36 5.02 -9.83 7.83
CA VAL A 36 4.66 -11.25 7.67
C VAL A 36 3.54 -11.65 8.63
N GLY A 37 3.60 -11.18 9.88
CA GLY A 37 2.53 -11.41 10.86
C GLY A 37 1.17 -10.88 10.40
N PHE A 38 1.11 -9.68 9.83
CA PHE A 38 -0.12 -9.11 9.28
C PHE A 38 -0.56 -9.84 8.02
N ILE A 39 0.35 -10.22 7.11
CA ILE A 39 -0.02 -11.02 5.93
C ILE A 39 -0.72 -12.32 6.35
N LEU A 40 -0.12 -13.07 7.28
CA LEU A 40 -0.70 -14.32 7.79
C LEU A 40 -2.04 -14.07 8.51
N LEU A 41 -2.11 -13.02 9.34
CA LEU A 41 -3.33 -12.64 10.04
C LEU A 41 -4.49 -12.39 9.06
N HIS A 42 -4.25 -11.61 8.00
CA HIS A 42 -5.27 -11.29 7.00
C HIS A 42 -5.60 -12.49 6.11
N ALA A 43 -4.63 -13.33 5.78
CA ALA A 43 -4.87 -14.57 5.03
C ALA A 43 -5.80 -15.53 5.79
N PHE A 44 -5.54 -15.76 7.09
CA PHE A 44 -6.42 -16.58 7.92
C PHE A 44 -7.79 -15.94 8.15
N ALA A 45 -7.85 -14.62 8.31
CA ALA A 45 -9.11 -13.90 8.45
C ALA A 45 -9.97 -14.01 7.19
N LEU A 46 -9.36 -13.84 6.02
CA LEU A 46 -10.02 -14.01 4.74
C LEU A 46 -10.56 -15.43 4.58
N TRP A 47 -9.77 -16.43 4.94
CA TRP A 47 -10.23 -17.81 4.94
C TRP A 47 -11.41 -18.03 5.91
N GLY A 48 -11.36 -17.43 7.10
CA GLY A 48 -12.50 -17.40 8.02
C GLY A 48 -13.75 -16.76 7.40
N LEU A 49 -13.62 -15.65 6.66
CA LEU A 49 -14.75 -15.05 5.94
C LEU A 49 -15.30 -15.98 4.86
N VAL A 50 -14.45 -16.69 4.11
CA VAL A 50 -14.89 -17.72 3.15
C VAL A 50 -15.72 -18.78 3.86
N LEU A 51 -15.30 -19.28 5.02
CA LEU A 51 -16.07 -20.26 5.79
C LEU A 51 -17.45 -19.74 6.21
N ILE A 52 -17.55 -18.45 6.58
CA ILE A 52 -18.84 -17.81 6.91
C ILE A 52 -19.75 -17.76 5.68
N PHE A 53 -19.27 -17.22 4.56
CA PHE A 53 -20.12 -16.95 3.39
C PHE A 53 -20.46 -18.20 2.57
N THR A 54 -19.65 -19.26 2.67
CA THR A 54 -19.96 -20.56 2.05
C THR A 54 -20.85 -21.45 2.93
N GLY A 55 -21.15 -21.03 4.16
CA GLY A 55 -21.94 -21.82 5.11
C GLY A 55 -21.22 -23.04 5.69
N ILE A 56 -19.89 -23.14 5.49
CA ILE A 56 -19.06 -24.22 6.07
C ILE A 56 -18.94 -24.02 7.59
N ALA A 57 -18.78 -22.78 8.04
CA ALA A 57 -18.86 -22.45 9.46
C ALA A 57 -20.33 -22.44 9.91
N LEU A 58 -20.59 -22.95 11.12
CA LEU A 58 -21.93 -22.90 11.69
C LEU A 58 -22.37 -21.43 11.85
N TRP A 59 -23.63 -21.14 11.50
CA TRP A 59 -24.18 -19.79 11.65
C TRP A 59 -24.09 -19.29 13.11
N LYS A 60 -24.21 -20.19 14.10
CA LYS A 60 -24.03 -19.89 15.53
C LYS A 60 -22.61 -19.40 15.84
N THR A 61 -21.59 -20.00 15.25
CA THR A 61 -20.18 -19.57 15.34
C THR A 61 -20.01 -18.17 14.76
N SER A 62 -20.66 -17.89 13.62
CA SER A 62 -20.60 -16.58 12.97
C SER A 62 -21.26 -15.49 13.81
N VAL A 63 -22.45 -15.75 14.38
CA VAL A 63 -23.14 -14.83 15.30
C VAL A 63 -22.32 -14.60 16.57
N TRP A 64 -21.73 -15.66 17.13
CA TRP A 64 -20.84 -15.54 18.29
C TRP A 64 -19.62 -14.68 18.00
N GLY A 65 -18.94 -14.90 16.88
CA GLY A 65 -17.84 -14.06 16.42
C GLY A 65 -18.27 -12.60 16.33
N LEU A 66 -19.44 -12.32 15.75
CA LEU A 66 -19.98 -10.97 15.66
C LEU A 66 -20.25 -10.34 17.05
N CYS A 67 -20.85 -11.08 17.98
CA CYS A 67 -21.05 -10.60 19.35
C CYS A 67 -19.73 -10.24 20.04
N ILE A 68 -18.71 -11.09 19.91
CA ILE A 68 -17.38 -10.85 20.47
C ILE A 68 -16.70 -9.63 19.83
N LEU A 69 -16.90 -9.42 18.52
CA LEU A 69 -16.43 -8.22 17.82
C LEU A 69 -17.01 -6.95 18.44
N TYR A 70 -18.34 -6.89 18.65
CA TYR A 70 -18.99 -5.72 19.25
C TYR A 70 -18.53 -5.49 20.69
N ILE A 71 -18.49 -6.55 21.52
CA ILE A 71 -18.05 -6.45 22.92
C ILE A 71 -16.60 -5.96 23.00
N GLY A 72 -15.71 -6.50 22.17
CA GLY A 72 -14.31 -6.06 22.09
C GLY A 72 -14.20 -4.59 21.65
N SER A 73 -14.96 -4.20 20.64
CA SER A 73 -14.99 -2.81 20.14
C SER A 73 -15.40 -1.82 21.23
N GLU A 74 -16.45 -2.11 22.01
CA GLU A 74 -16.88 -1.26 23.13
C GLU A 74 -15.84 -1.19 24.26
N GLY A 75 -15.02 -2.23 24.44
CA GLY A 75 -13.85 -2.18 25.32
C GLY A 75 -12.81 -1.13 24.89
N VAL A 76 -12.68 -0.88 23.58
CA VAL A 76 -11.83 0.18 23.04
C VAL A 76 -12.53 1.54 23.16
N THR A 77 -13.75 1.69 22.64
CA THR A 77 -14.44 2.98 22.55
C THR A 77 -14.87 3.52 23.92
N ILE A 78 -15.61 2.75 24.71
CA ILE A 78 -16.04 3.17 26.05
C ILE A 78 -14.88 3.11 27.04
N GLY A 79 -14.11 2.02 26.99
CA GLY A 79 -13.03 1.73 27.93
C GLY A 79 -11.77 2.54 27.67
N ALA A 80 -10.92 2.06 26.75
CA ALA A 80 -9.60 2.65 26.50
C ALA A 80 -9.70 4.13 26.10
N HIS A 81 -10.65 4.47 25.25
CA HIS A 81 -10.78 5.78 24.63
C HIS A 81 -11.51 6.79 25.54
N ARG A 82 -12.83 6.66 25.70
CA ARG A 82 -13.65 7.67 26.40
C ARG A 82 -13.40 7.71 27.90
N CYS A 83 -13.30 6.55 28.57
CA CYS A 83 -13.05 6.48 30.01
C CYS A 83 -11.58 6.77 30.36
N TYR A 84 -10.64 5.96 29.87
CA TYR A 84 -9.25 6.03 30.34
C TYR A 84 -8.41 7.10 29.63
N ALA A 85 -8.44 7.19 28.30
CA ALA A 85 -7.61 8.17 27.59
C ALA A 85 -8.10 9.61 27.83
N HIS A 86 -9.41 9.83 27.72
CA HIS A 86 -10.02 11.17 27.77
C HIS A 86 -10.65 11.57 29.12
N ARG A 87 -10.86 10.62 30.03
CA ARG A 87 -11.49 10.88 31.35
C ARG A 87 -12.81 11.66 31.20
N SER A 88 -13.61 11.27 30.20
CA SER A 88 -14.86 11.95 29.85
C SER A 88 -16.02 11.61 30.80
N PHE A 89 -15.89 10.52 31.56
CA PHE A 89 -16.77 10.12 32.64
C PHE A 89 -16.00 9.33 33.70
N LYS A 90 -16.63 9.04 34.84
CA LYS A 90 -16.11 8.14 35.88
C LYS A 90 -16.95 6.86 35.93
N ALA A 91 -16.31 5.75 36.30
CA ALA A 91 -16.93 4.44 36.36
C ALA A 91 -16.69 3.77 37.71
N THR A 92 -17.66 2.97 38.16
CA THR A 92 -17.51 2.14 39.37
C THR A 92 -16.44 1.05 39.15
N PRO A 93 -15.90 0.44 40.22
CA PRO A 93 -14.95 -0.67 40.08
C PRO A 93 -15.47 -1.81 39.20
N LEU A 94 -16.76 -2.13 39.28
CA LEU A 94 -17.39 -3.17 38.44
C LEU A 94 -17.29 -2.82 36.94
N LEU A 95 -17.73 -1.62 36.55
CA LEU A 95 -17.69 -1.20 35.15
C LEU A 95 -16.24 -1.06 34.65
N ARG A 96 -15.32 -0.60 35.50
CA ARG A 96 -13.88 -0.57 35.17
C ARG A 96 -13.31 -1.95 34.91
N ALA A 97 -13.67 -2.95 35.71
CA ALA A 97 -13.26 -4.33 35.49
C ALA A 97 -13.81 -4.87 34.16
N VAL A 98 -15.10 -4.62 33.86
CA VAL A 98 -15.72 -5.00 32.58
C VAL A 98 -14.96 -4.36 31.42
N MET A 99 -14.72 -3.05 31.44
CA MET A 99 -14.00 -2.34 30.37
C MET A 99 -12.58 -2.87 30.16
N VAL A 100 -11.85 -3.20 31.23
CA VAL A 100 -10.49 -3.77 31.11
C VAL A 100 -10.52 -5.18 30.50
N ILE A 101 -11.51 -6.00 30.86
CA ILE A 101 -11.69 -7.35 30.29
C ILE A 101 -12.06 -7.26 28.80
N THR A 102 -13.05 -6.45 28.45
CA THR A 102 -13.51 -6.30 27.06
C THR A 102 -12.46 -5.60 26.20
N GLN A 103 -11.64 -4.68 26.74
CA GLN A 103 -10.49 -4.13 26.02
C GLN A 103 -9.43 -5.20 25.75
N THR A 104 -9.22 -6.13 26.69
CA THR A 104 -8.30 -7.25 26.48
C THR A 104 -8.79 -8.18 25.38
N LEU A 105 -10.10 -8.46 25.33
CA LEU A 105 -10.78 -9.20 24.26
C LEU A 105 -10.56 -8.55 22.88
N ALA A 106 -10.48 -7.22 22.86
CA ALA A 106 -10.26 -6.41 21.67
C ALA A 106 -8.84 -6.55 21.09
N GLY A 107 -7.84 -6.88 21.91
CA GLY A 107 -6.48 -7.19 21.45
C GLY A 107 -5.57 -6.03 21.08
N GLN A 108 -5.96 -4.77 21.28
CA GLN A 108 -5.23 -3.60 20.78
C GLN A 108 -4.18 -3.04 21.76
N ASN A 109 -3.30 -3.89 22.28
CA ASN A 109 -2.39 -3.61 23.41
C ASN A 109 -3.13 -3.35 24.73
N SER A 110 -2.41 -3.33 25.86
CA SER A 110 -3.00 -2.96 27.17
C SER A 110 -3.55 -1.52 27.16
N VAL A 111 -4.57 -1.24 27.97
CA VAL A 111 -5.15 0.09 28.19
C VAL A 111 -4.08 1.16 28.40
N TYR A 112 -3.07 0.88 29.23
CA TYR A 112 -1.96 1.81 29.50
C TYR A 112 -1.22 2.25 28.23
N THR A 113 -0.80 1.29 27.41
CA THR A 113 -0.05 1.53 26.17
C THR A 113 -0.92 2.23 25.13
N TRP A 114 -2.18 1.80 25.00
CA TRP A 114 -3.15 2.41 24.09
C TRP A 114 -3.40 3.88 24.46
N CYS A 115 -3.69 4.16 25.73
CA CYS A 115 -3.93 5.52 26.22
C CYS A 115 -2.72 6.44 26.05
N ARG A 116 -1.49 5.93 26.27
CA ARG A 116 -0.28 6.72 26.00
C ARG A 116 -0.22 7.16 24.53
N ASP A 117 -0.36 6.21 23.62
CA ASP A 117 -0.26 6.48 22.18
C ASP A 117 -1.41 7.38 21.72
N HIS A 118 -2.62 7.20 22.25
CA HIS A 118 -3.78 8.03 21.94
C HIS A 118 -3.69 9.46 22.48
N ARG A 119 -3.25 9.64 23.72
CA ARG A 119 -3.00 10.98 24.29
C ARG A 119 -1.90 11.73 23.53
N LEU A 120 -0.88 10.99 23.07
CA LEU A 120 0.17 11.55 22.22
C LEU A 120 -0.38 11.98 20.85
N HIS A 121 -1.22 11.14 20.23
CA HIS A 121 -1.91 11.45 18.99
C HIS A 121 -2.73 12.75 19.11
N HIS A 122 -3.57 12.92 20.14
CA HIS A 122 -4.32 14.17 20.29
C HIS A 122 -3.42 15.40 20.50
N ARG A 123 -2.32 15.25 21.23
CA ARG A 123 -1.45 16.40 21.55
C ARG A 123 -0.62 16.86 20.36
N TYR A 124 -0.22 15.94 19.48
CA TYR A 124 0.65 16.22 18.35
C TYR A 124 0.09 15.65 17.03
N SER A 125 -1.23 15.70 16.88
CA SER A 125 -1.94 15.06 15.76
C SER A 125 -1.40 15.52 14.42
N ASP A 126 -1.23 14.58 13.49
CA ASP A 126 -0.76 14.86 12.12
C ASP A 126 0.62 15.55 12.07
N THR A 127 1.50 15.14 12.98
CA THR A 127 2.93 15.50 13.04
C THR A 127 3.80 14.25 13.21
N ASP A 128 5.11 14.37 13.18
CA ASP A 128 6.01 13.22 13.40
C ASP A 128 6.07 12.69 14.84
N ALA A 129 5.41 13.37 15.78
CA ALA A 129 5.18 12.83 17.12
C ALA A 129 3.88 12.00 17.20
N ASP A 130 3.03 12.03 16.17
CA ASP A 130 1.82 11.20 16.07
C ASP A 130 2.18 9.76 15.62
N PRO A 131 1.84 8.72 16.41
CA PRO A 131 2.09 7.33 16.03
C PRO A 131 1.51 6.92 14.67
N HIS A 132 0.39 7.52 14.25
CA HIS A 132 -0.33 7.19 13.02
C HIS A 132 -0.64 8.45 12.19
N ASN A 133 0.37 9.32 12.08
CA ASN A 133 0.34 10.56 11.30
C ASN A 133 -0.33 10.41 9.92
N SER A 134 -1.51 11.00 9.74
CA SER A 134 -2.30 10.90 8.51
C SER A 134 -1.64 11.58 7.30
N LYS A 135 -0.75 12.55 7.54
CA LYS A 135 0.00 13.23 6.47
C LYS A 135 0.98 12.31 5.74
N ARG A 136 1.28 11.13 6.30
CA ARG A 136 2.09 10.09 5.64
C ARG A 136 1.26 9.17 4.72
N GLY A 137 -0.01 9.49 4.51
CA GLY A 137 -0.90 8.84 3.56
C GLY A 137 -1.71 7.69 4.18
N PHE A 138 -2.78 7.31 3.47
CA PHE A 138 -3.80 6.37 3.94
C PHE A 138 -3.22 5.06 4.47
N PHE A 139 -2.32 4.42 3.71
CA PHE A 139 -1.76 3.13 4.12
C PHE A 139 -0.99 3.24 5.44
N PHE A 140 -0.19 4.30 5.62
CA PHE A 140 0.60 4.51 6.82
C PHE A 140 -0.29 4.65 8.05
N CYS A 141 -1.26 5.57 8.03
CA CYS A 141 -2.12 5.82 9.18
C CYS A 141 -3.17 4.72 9.43
N HIS A 142 -3.50 3.91 8.42
CA HIS A 142 -4.39 2.76 8.59
C HIS A 142 -3.69 1.56 9.26
N ILE A 143 -2.62 1.03 8.65
CA ILE A 143 -1.94 -0.19 9.13
C ILE A 143 -0.41 -0.09 9.04
N GLY A 144 0.11 0.72 8.12
CA GLY A 144 1.53 0.83 7.84
C GLY A 144 2.38 1.22 9.05
N TRP A 145 1.87 2.09 9.93
CA TRP A 145 2.58 2.49 11.15
C TRP A 145 2.90 1.32 12.09
N LEU A 146 2.09 0.25 12.09
CA LEU A 146 2.32 -0.98 12.85
C LEU A 146 3.41 -1.88 12.24
N MET A 147 3.73 -1.66 10.97
CA MET A 147 4.75 -2.39 10.22
C MET A 147 6.09 -1.66 10.19
N HIS A 148 6.19 -0.49 10.82
CA HIS A 148 7.42 0.30 10.88
C HIS A 148 7.87 0.54 12.32
N LYS A 149 9.16 0.84 12.48
CA LYS A 149 9.65 1.43 13.74
C LYS A 149 9.04 2.82 13.89
N LYS A 150 8.48 3.10 15.06
CA LYS A 150 7.98 4.43 15.43
C LYS A 150 9.05 5.51 15.22
N HIS A 151 8.64 6.66 14.71
CA HIS A 151 9.49 7.85 14.59
C HIS A 151 10.13 8.22 15.94
N PRO A 152 11.38 8.72 16.00
CA PRO A 152 12.04 9.11 17.25
C PRO A 152 11.23 10.08 18.10
N TYR A 153 10.49 11.00 17.48
CA TYR A 153 9.62 11.94 18.18
C TYR A 153 8.45 11.26 18.89
N VAL A 154 7.89 10.18 18.35
CA VAL A 154 6.86 9.40 19.04
C VAL A 154 7.38 8.88 20.39
N LYS A 155 8.66 8.45 20.45
CA LYS A 155 9.29 8.03 21.70
C LYS A 155 9.63 9.21 22.62
N LYS A 156 10.25 10.26 22.07
CA LYS A 156 10.67 11.46 22.83
C LYS A 156 9.46 12.13 23.50
N PHE A 157 8.42 12.42 22.72
CA PHE A 157 7.22 13.09 23.21
C PHE A 157 6.26 12.14 23.94
N GLY A 158 6.28 10.83 23.65
CA GLY A 158 5.53 9.83 24.40
C GLY A 158 5.96 9.74 25.88
N ASN A 159 7.22 10.03 26.19
CA ASN A 159 7.75 10.02 27.56
C ASN A 159 7.31 11.21 28.42
N ILE A 160 6.81 12.29 27.81
CA ILE A 160 6.34 13.49 28.53
C ILE A 160 4.81 13.53 28.68
N ILE A 161 4.10 12.51 28.18
CA ILE A 161 2.66 12.37 28.38
C ILE A 161 2.42 11.95 29.83
N ASP A 162 1.59 12.70 30.54
CA ASP A 162 1.14 12.33 31.89
C ASP A 162 0.28 11.06 31.83
N LEU A 163 0.69 10.04 32.59
CA LEU A 163 0.03 8.74 32.76
C LEU A 163 -0.13 8.38 34.24
N SER A 164 0.07 9.34 35.15
CA SER A 164 0.02 9.11 36.60
C SER A 164 -1.33 8.53 37.05
N ASP A 165 -2.42 8.95 36.43
CA ASP A 165 -3.76 8.40 36.65
C ASP A 165 -3.85 6.91 36.34
N LEU A 166 -3.24 6.47 35.23
CA LEU A 166 -3.25 5.06 34.82
C LEU A 166 -2.27 4.24 35.66
N GLN A 167 -1.18 4.85 36.14
CA GLN A 167 -0.21 4.21 37.05
C GLN A 167 -0.81 3.96 38.43
N ASN A 168 -1.68 4.87 38.89
CA ASN A 168 -2.38 4.75 40.16
C ASN A 168 -3.63 3.83 40.07
N ASP A 169 -3.99 3.38 38.87
CA ASP A 169 -5.09 2.45 38.64
C ASP A 169 -4.59 0.98 38.68
N TRP A 170 -4.88 0.29 39.78
CA TRP A 170 -4.42 -1.09 39.96
C TRP A 170 -4.99 -2.07 38.92
N MET A 171 -6.19 -1.85 38.38
CA MET A 171 -6.79 -2.73 37.36
C MET A 171 -6.06 -2.58 36.02
N VAL A 172 -5.76 -1.33 35.63
CA VAL A 172 -4.98 -1.04 34.42
C VAL A 172 -3.57 -1.58 34.54
N MET A 173 -2.93 -1.41 35.70
CA MET A 173 -1.58 -1.91 35.93
C MET A 173 -1.51 -3.44 36.04
N PHE A 174 -2.54 -4.08 36.62
CA PHE A 174 -2.71 -5.54 36.60
C PHE A 174 -2.80 -6.04 35.16
N GLN A 175 -3.70 -5.44 34.35
CA GLN A 175 -3.86 -5.79 32.94
C GLN A 175 -2.54 -5.64 32.19
N LYS A 176 -1.84 -4.51 32.34
CA LYS A 176 -0.53 -4.26 31.71
C LYS A 176 0.50 -5.32 32.09
N LYS A 177 0.61 -5.67 33.38
CA LYS A 177 1.58 -6.65 33.89
C LYS A 177 1.32 -8.05 33.31
N TYR A 178 0.06 -8.46 33.25
CA TYR A 178 -0.34 -9.81 32.83
C TYR A 178 -0.87 -9.89 31.39
N TYR A 179 -0.76 -8.83 30.59
CA TYR A 179 -1.38 -8.74 29.26
C TYR A 179 -0.98 -9.90 28.33
N LYS A 180 0.28 -10.33 28.39
CA LYS A 180 0.79 -11.46 27.57
C LYS A 180 0.10 -12.80 27.89
N ILE A 181 -0.48 -12.95 29.07
CA ILE A 181 -1.24 -14.13 29.50
C ILE A 181 -2.74 -13.89 29.29
N LEU A 182 -3.24 -12.72 29.68
CA LEU A 182 -4.66 -12.38 29.58
C LEU A 182 -5.13 -12.33 28.11
N TYR A 183 -4.31 -11.81 27.19
CA TYR A 183 -4.66 -11.71 25.78
C TYR A 183 -4.91 -13.08 25.13
N PRO A 184 -3.99 -14.07 25.16
CA PRO A 184 -4.27 -15.39 24.59
C PRO A 184 -5.49 -16.08 25.23
N VAL A 185 -5.70 -15.91 26.54
CA VAL A 185 -6.84 -16.54 27.23
C VAL A 185 -8.16 -15.89 26.82
N LEU A 186 -8.26 -14.57 26.90
CA LEU A 186 -9.52 -13.84 26.71
C LEU A 186 -9.82 -13.55 25.24
N ALA A 187 -8.82 -13.20 24.43
CA ALA A 187 -9.02 -12.77 23.05
C ALA A 187 -8.93 -13.90 22.02
N ILE A 188 -8.37 -15.06 22.40
CA ILE A 188 -8.16 -16.22 21.51
C ILE A 188 -8.88 -17.45 22.06
N LEU A 189 -8.44 -17.99 23.20
CA LEU A 189 -8.91 -19.26 23.71
C LEU A 189 -10.41 -19.21 24.02
N PHE A 190 -10.87 -18.19 24.76
CA PHE A 190 -12.28 -18.06 25.12
C PHE A 190 -13.21 -17.95 23.88
N PRO A 191 -12.98 -17.04 22.91
CA PRO A 191 -13.81 -16.96 21.70
C PRO A 191 -13.81 -18.24 20.86
N VAL A 192 -12.70 -18.97 20.82
CA VAL A 192 -12.57 -20.20 20.04
C VAL A 192 -13.19 -21.41 20.74
N TRP A 193 -13.03 -21.51 22.06
CA TRP A 193 -13.51 -22.64 22.84
C TRP A 193 -15.04 -22.69 22.93
N VAL A 194 -15.72 -21.54 23.01
CA VAL A 194 -17.18 -21.49 23.15
C VAL A 194 -17.91 -22.19 21.99
N PRO A 195 -17.65 -21.88 20.70
CA PRO A 195 -18.31 -22.58 19.60
C PRO A 195 -18.01 -24.08 19.55
N VAL A 196 -16.78 -24.46 19.86
CA VAL A 196 -16.39 -25.87 19.89
C VAL A 196 -17.17 -26.61 20.96
N ARG A 197 -17.24 -26.05 22.18
CA ARG A 197 -17.86 -26.72 23.32
C ARG A 197 -19.39 -26.72 23.28
N TYR A 198 -20.00 -25.65 22.78
CA TYR A 198 -21.45 -25.42 22.91
C TYR A 198 -22.21 -25.47 21.58
N PHE A 199 -21.57 -25.22 20.44
CA PHE A 199 -22.23 -25.24 19.13
C PHE A 199 -21.88 -26.47 18.30
N GLY A 200 -20.87 -27.26 18.71
CA GLY A 200 -20.38 -28.41 17.95
C GLY A 200 -19.50 -28.03 16.76
N GLU A 201 -18.89 -26.83 16.80
CA GLU A 201 -17.98 -26.37 15.75
C GLU A 201 -16.62 -27.07 15.81
N THR A 202 -15.92 -27.18 14.67
CA THR A 202 -14.53 -27.66 14.68
C THR A 202 -13.58 -26.61 15.28
N TRP A 203 -12.48 -27.07 15.89
CA TRP A 203 -11.43 -26.17 16.40
C TRP A 203 -10.90 -25.22 15.32
N TRP A 204 -10.71 -25.74 14.10
CA TRP A 204 -10.16 -24.97 12.99
C TRP A 204 -11.12 -23.88 12.51
N ASN A 205 -12.38 -24.21 12.26
CA ASN A 205 -13.39 -23.22 11.86
C ASN A 205 -13.59 -22.17 12.94
N SER A 206 -13.69 -22.59 14.21
CA SER A 206 -13.85 -21.66 15.32
C SER A 206 -12.64 -20.72 15.47
N LEU A 207 -11.41 -21.21 15.27
CA LEU A 207 -10.20 -20.38 15.26
C LEU A 207 -10.23 -19.34 14.14
N LEU A 208 -10.57 -19.75 12.92
CA LEU A 208 -10.57 -18.87 11.76
C LEU A 208 -11.68 -17.82 11.81
N VAL A 209 -12.87 -18.19 12.32
CA VAL A 209 -14.03 -17.30 12.41
C VAL A 209 -13.98 -16.45 13.68
N SER A 210 -13.95 -17.10 14.85
CA SER A 210 -14.12 -16.43 16.15
C SER A 210 -12.88 -15.68 16.60
N TYR A 211 -11.68 -16.05 16.11
CA TYR A 211 -10.46 -15.28 16.34
C TYR A 211 -10.05 -14.47 15.11
N PHE A 212 -9.59 -15.09 14.02
CA PHE A 212 -8.92 -14.37 12.92
C PHE A 212 -9.85 -13.40 12.18
N ALA A 213 -10.97 -13.88 11.62
CA ALA A 213 -11.90 -13.05 10.85
C ALA A 213 -12.48 -11.93 11.72
N ARG A 214 -12.98 -12.28 12.91
CA ARG A 214 -13.46 -11.29 13.89
C ARG A 214 -12.39 -10.24 14.23
N TYR A 215 -11.15 -10.66 14.52
CA TYR A 215 -10.10 -9.75 14.96
C TYR A 215 -9.74 -8.73 13.89
N VAL A 216 -9.57 -9.20 12.64
CA VAL A 216 -9.22 -8.35 11.51
C VAL A 216 -10.35 -7.37 11.18
N CYS A 217 -11.60 -7.81 11.19
CA CYS A 217 -12.75 -6.90 11.01
C CYS A 217 -12.78 -5.81 12.10
N GLN A 218 -12.54 -6.18 13.36
CA GLN A 218 -12.49 -5.22 14.47
C GLN A 218 -11.32 -4.22 14.33
N LEU A 219 -10.14 -4.71 13.93
CA LEU A 219 -8.97 -3.88 13.70
C LEU A 219 -9.21 -2.87 12.58
N HIS A 220 -9.75 -3.29 11.44
CA HIS A 220 -10.06 -2.38 10.34
C HIS A 220 -11.12 -1.33 10.73
N GLY A 221 -12.14 -1.71 11.51
CA GLY A 221 -13.10 -0.75 12.06
C GLY A 221 -12.42 0.36 12.88
N THR A 222 -11.44 -0.01 13.71
CA THR A 222 -10.65 0.95 14.49
C THR A 222 -9.69 1.76 13.60
N TRP A 223 -8.96 1.10 12.70
CA TRP A 223 -7.98 1.75 11.83
C TRP A 223 -8.60 2.71 10.82
N CYS A 224 -9.88 2.54 10.48
CA CYS A 224 -10.64 3.53 9.71
C CYS A 224 -10.76 4.88 10.45
N VAL A 225 -10.78 4.89 11.78
CA VAL A 225 -10.79 6.15 12.57
C VAL A 225 -9.47 6.92 12.33
N ASN A 226 -8.34 6.21 12.35
CA ASN A 226 -7.02 6.83 12.11
C ASN A 226 -6.81 7.27 10.64
N SER A 227 -7.47 6.61 9.68
CA SER A 227 -7.26 6.87 8.25
C SER A 227 -8.41 7.62 7.59
N VAL A 228 -9.57 7.00 7.46
CA VAL A 228 -10.74 7.60 6.81
C VAL A 228 -11.17 8.85 7.55
N ALA A 229 -11.25 8.79 8.89
CA ALA A 229 -11.68 9.93 9.71
C ALA A 229 -10.60 11.01 9.92
N HIS A 230 -9.45 10.92 9.24
CA HIS A 230 -8.49 12.02 9.09
C HIS A 230 -8.34 12.52 7.64
N LEU A 231 -8.88 11.80 6.65
CA LEU A 231 -8.61 12.08 5.23
C LEU A 231 -9.87 12.42 4.43
N TYR A 232 -11.01 11.78 4.72
CA TYR A 232 -12.20 11.82 3.85
C TYR A 232 -13.48 12.16 4.63
N GLY A 233 -13.87 13.43 4.59
CA GLY A 233 -15.07 13.93 5.28
C GLY A 233 -15.05 15.45 5.43
N THR A 234 -16.00 15.98 6.20
CA THR A 234 -16.16 17.41 6.47
C THR A 234 -15.55 17.84 7.81
N ARG A 235 -15.35 19.14 8.02
CA ARG A 235 -14.74 19.72 9.24
C ARG A 235 -15.60 20.84 9.86
N PRO A 236 -16.85 20.53 10.25
CA PRO A 236 -17.81 21.53 10.70
C PRO A 236 -17.40 22.28 11.97
N TYR A 237 -16.50 21.75 12.79
CA TYR A 237 -16.11 22.36 14.07
C TYR A 237 -14.72 23.03 14.00
N ASP A 238 -13.75 22.41 13.33
CA ASP A 238 -12.42 23.00 13.13
C ASP A 238 -11.76 22.56 11.82
N LYS A 239 -11.69 23.49 10.86
CA LYS A 239 -11.07 23.30 9.55
C LYS A 239 -9.54 23.20 9.58
N ASN A 240 -8.91 23.56 10.69
CA ASN A 240 -7.45 23.51 10.84
C ASN A 240 -6.94 22.13 11.28
N LEU A 241 -7.82 21.24 11.72
CA LEU A 241 -7.50 19.85 12.07
C LEU A 241 -7.62 18.95 10.83
N GLN A 242 -6.83 17.87 10.72
CA GLN A 242 -7.08 16.92 9.63
C GLN A 242 -8.31 16.04 9.91
N ALA A 243 -8.62 15.76 11.17
CA ALA A 243 -9.78 14.99 11.59
C ALA A 243 -11.08 15.49 10.94
N VAL A 244 -11.90 14.55 10.46
CA VAL A 244 -13.13 14.81 9.69
C VAL A 244 -14.32 14.02 10.25
N GLU A 245 -15.52 14.49 9.96
CA GLU A 245 -16.76 13.77 10.24
C GLU A 245 -17.02 12.70 9.15
N SER A 246 -17.31 11.47 9.56
CA SER A 246 -17.65 10.37 8.67
C SER A 246 -18.71 9.45 9.28
N TRP A 247 -19.93 9.52 8.75
CA TRP A 247 -21.04 8.65 9.18
C TRP A 247 -20.73 7.17 8.96
N PHE A 248 -20.02 6.84 7.87
CA PHE A 248 -19.62 5.48 7.53
C PHE A 248 -18.65 4.92 8.57
N VAL A 249 -17.65 5.72 8.97
CA VAL A 249 -16.74 5.33 10.05
C VAL A 249 -17.52 5.21 11.37
N SER A 250 -18.47 6.11 11.64
CA SER A 250 -19.26 6.06 12.89
C SER A 250 -20.06 4.76 12.99
N PHE A 251 -20.66 4.30 11.89
CA PHE A 251 -21.32 3.01 11.81
C PHE A 251 -20.36 1.84 12.08
N LEU A 252 -19.19 1.83 11.43
CA LEU A 252 -18.20 0.75 11.59
C LEU A 252 -17.49 0.74 12.97
N SER A 253 -17.37 1.89 13.60
CA SER A 253 -16.62 2.09 14.85
C SER A 253 -17.51 2.42 16.05
N LEU A 254 -18.81 2.15 15.94
CA LEU A 254 -19.79 2.26 17.03
C LEU A 254 -19.97 3.67 17.62
N GLY A 255 -19.55 4.71 16.90
CA GLY A 255 -19.67 6.11 17.32
C GLY A 255 -18.42 6.96 17.17
N GLU A 256 -17.28 6.40 16.77
CA GLU A 256 -15.99 7.10 16.75
C GLU A 256 -15.68 7.85 15.43
N GLY A 257 -16.61 7.81 14.47
CA GLY A 257 -16.45 8.48 13.17
C GLY A 257 -16.73 9.98 13.17
N TRP A 258 -17.25 10.52 14.26
CA TRP A 258 -17.50 11.96 14.44
C TRP A 258 -16.23 12.68 14.91
N HIS A 259 -15.19 12.55 14.09
CA HIS A 259 -13.81 12.71 14.53
C HIS A 259 -13.36 14.18 14.58
N ASN A 260 -13.93 15.06 13.76
CA ASN A 260 -13.66 16.50 13.85
C ASN A 260 -14.22 17.08 15.17
N TYR A 261 -15.43 16.68 15.56
CA TYR A 261 -16.01 17.00 16.87
C TYR A 261 -15.13 16.47 17.98
N HIS A 262 -14.76 15.19 17.90
CA HIS A 262 -13.95 14.54 18.91
C HIS A 262 -12.61 15.24 19.14
N HIS A 263 -11.91 15.64 18.07
CA HIS A 263 -10.65 16.40 18.20
C HIS A 263 -10.86 17.84 18.68
N ALA A 264 -12.01 18.46 18.39
CA ALA A 264 -12.36 19.78 18.91
C ALA A 264 -12.75 19.76 20.41
N PHE A 265 -13.39 18.68 20.86
CA PHE A 265 -13.92 18.47 22.21
C PHE A 265 -13.56 17.09 22.79
N PRO A 266 -12.25 16.78 22.96
CA PRO A 266 -11.81 15.42 23.32
C PRO A 266 -12.30 14.93 24.68
N TRP A 267 -12.77 15.82 25.55
CA TRP A 267 -13.31 15.48 26.88
C TRP A 267 -14.81 15.16 26.90
N ASP A 268 -15.55 15.30 25.78
CA ASP A 268 -16.98 14.99 25.71
C ASP A 268 -17.21 13.47 25.63
N TYR A 269 -18.04 12.92 26.53
CA TYR A 269 -18.29 11.48 26.63
C TYR A 269 -18.99 10.90 25.38
N LYS A 270 -19.69 11.72 24.62
CA LYS A 270 -20.37 11.28 23.39
C LYS A 270 -19.41 11.13 22.23
N ALA A 271 -18.27 11.83 22.25
CA ALA A 271 -17.39 11.99 21.08
C ALA A 271 -18.13 12.51 19.82
N ALA A 272 -19.31 13.12 19.99
CA ALA A 272 -20.17 13.61 18.91
C ALA A 272 -21.13 14.69 19.43
N GLU A 273 -21.67 15.49 18.52
CA GLU A 273 -22.81 16.35 18.82
C GLU A 273 -24.09 15.51 19.03
N LEU A 274 -25.03 16.02 19.83
CA LEU A 274 -26.26 15.31 20.22
C LEU A 274 -27.17 14.92 19.03
N THR A 275 -27.08 15.64 17.91
CA THR A 275 -27.91 15.44 16.71
C THR A 275 -27.37 14.34 15.79
N MET A 276 -26.20 13.77 16.08
CA MET A 276 -25.53 12.83 15.19
C MET A 276 -25.99 11.39 15.41
N HIS A 277 -26.37 10.71 14.33
CA HIS A 277 -26.82 9.31 14.35
C HIS A 277 -25.64 8.33 14.53
N PHE A 278 -25.92 7.05 14.75
CA PHE A 278 -24.92 5.96 14.85
C PHE A 278 -23.83 6.13 15.94
N ASN A 279 -24.25 6.30 17.20
CA ASN A 279 -23.35 6.35 18.35
C ASN A 279 -23.81 5.39 19.46
N LEU A 280 -23.51 4.11 19.26
CA LEU A 280 -23.88 3.04 20.18
C LEU A 280 -23.15 3.18 21.52
N SER A 281 -21.86 3.53 21.48
CA SER A 281 -21.04 3.70 22.69
C SER A 281 -21.59 4.79 23.63
N ALA A 282 -22.04 5.94 23.10
CA ALA A 282 -22.67 6.97 23.92
C ALA A 282 -23.98 6.49 24.58
N SER A 283 -24.74 5.67 23.86
CA SER A 283 -26.00 5.10 24.34
C SER A 283 -25.77 4.09 25.46
N ILE A 284 -24.74 3.23 25.33
CA ILE A 284 -24.34 2.27 26.36
C ILE A 284 -23.81 3.00 27.61
N ILE A 285 -23.00 4.05 27.45
CA ILE A 285 -22.54 4.88 28.58
C ILE A 285 -23.73 5.49 29.33
N ARG A 286 -24.74 6.00 28.61
CA ARG A 286 -25.98 6.54 29.20
C ARG A 286 -26.80 5.47 29.91
N PHE A 287 -26.85 4.25 29.38
CA PHE A 287 -27.47 3.13 30.09
C PHE A 287 -26.76 2.85 31.42
N PHE A 288 -25.41 2.77 31.41
CA PHE A 288 -24.63 2.57 32.63
C PHE A 288 -24.77 3.72 33.63
N GLU A 289 -24.97 4.95 33.17
CA GLU A 289 -25.25 6.08 34.06
C GLU A 289 -26.60 5.95 34.76
N ARG A 290 -27.66 5.58 34.01
CA ARG A 290 -29.00 5.36 34.58
C ARG A 290 -29.05 4.28 35.66
N ILE A 291 -28.19 3.26 35.57
CA ILE A 291 -28.08 2.19 36.58
C ILE A 291 -26.96 2.43 37.60
N GLY A 292 -26.38 3.63 37.63
CA GLY A 292 -25.40 4.05 38.65
C GLY A 292 -23.99 3.47 38.49
N LEU A 293 -23.66 2.85 37.35
CA LEU A 293 -22.32 2.30 37.07
C LEU A 293 -21.37 3.30 36.42
N ALA A 294 -21.90 4.33 35.75
CA ALA A 294 -21.16 5.48 35.25
C ALA A 294 -21.68 6.79 35.87
N TYR A 295 -20.82 7.79 36.03
CA TYR A 295 -21.19 9.06 36.65
C TYR A 295 -20.27 10.19 36.17
N HIS A 296 -20.67 11.44 36.40
CA HIS A 296 -19.93 12.65 36.00
C HIS A 296 -19.61 12.69 34.49
N LEU A 297 -20.60 12.37 33.66
CA LEU A 297 -20.50 12.44 32.20
C LEU A 297 -20.30 13.90 31.78
N LYS A 298 -19.19 14.19 31.09
CA LYS A 298 -18.87 15.52 30.58
C LYS A 298 -19.44 15.71 29.19
N SER A 299 -20.09 16.84 28.93
CA SER A 299 -20.49 17.21 27.57
C SER A 299 -20.32 18.70 27.31
N ALA A 300 -19.96 19.05 26.07
CA ALA A 300 -19.90 20.44 25.63
C ALA A 300 -21.31 21.05 25.61
N SER A 301 -21.42 22.30 26.06
CA SER A 301 -22.66 23.06 25.97
C SER A 301 -22.94 23.48 24.53
N ALA A 302 -24.22 23.73 24.21
CA ALA A 302 -24.61 24.22 22.88
C ALA A 302 -23.86 25.52 22.51
N ASP A 303 -23.66 26.42 23.47
CA ASP A 303 -22.92 27.68 23.24
C ASP A 303 -21.45 27.45 22.94
N MET A 304 -20.81 26.48 23.60
CA MET A 304 -19.42 26.12 23.35
C MET A 304 -19.25 25.54 21.94
N ILE A 305 -20.18 24.68 21.52
CA ILE A 305 -20.22 24.10 20.18
C ILE A 305 -20.43 25.20 19.13
N ALA A 306 -21.46 26.04 19.32
CA ALA A 306 -21.77 27.14 18.40
C ALA A 306 -20.61 28.14 18.25
N SER A 307 -19.96 28.49 19.36
CA SER A 307 -18.79 29.36 19.38
C SER A 307 -17.60 28.75 18.61
N ARG A 308 -17.37 27.43 18.77
CA ARG A 308 -16.30 26.74 18.03
C ARG A 308 -16.57 26.71 16.53
N ILE A 309 -17.80 26.36 16.12
CA ILE A 309 -18.21 26.35 14.71
C ILE A 309 -18.03 27.75 14.10
N LYS A 310 -18.52 28.81 14.76
CA LYS A 310 -18.39 30.18 14.26
C LYS A 310 -16.93 30.61 14.10
N ARG A 311 -16.06 30.16 15.01
CA ARG A 311 -14.64 30.57 15.03
C ARG A 311 -13.78 29.79 14.03
N THR A 312 -14.00 28.48 13.89
CA THR A 312 -13.08 27.59 13.17
C THR A 312 -13.75 26.59 12.23
N GLY A 313 -15.07 26.54 12.14
CA GLY A 313 -15.79 25.64 11.24
C GLY A 313 -15.51 25.92 9.76
N ASP A 314 -15.69 24.91 8.92
CA ASP A 314 -15.57 24.99 7.46
C ASP A 314 -16.89 25.36 6.75
N GLY A 315 -17.97 25.62 7.49
CA GLY A 315 -19.29 25.96 6.96
C GLY A 315 -20.21 24.77 6.70
N THR A 316 -19.73 23.52 6.81
CA THR A 316 -20.55 22.33 6.49
C THR A 316 -21.52 21.91 7.60
N HIS A 317 -21.62 22.69 8.67
CA HIS A 317 -22.45 22.35 9.81
C HIS A 317 -23.95 22.51 9.46
N HIS A 318 -24.77 21.56 9.91
CA HIS A 318 -26.20 21.44 9.57
C HIS A 318 -27.10 22.66 9.90
N LYS A 319 -26.58 23.66 10.63
CA LYS A 319 -27.26 24.92 10.98
C LYS A 319 -26.68 26.17 10.31
N MET A 320 -25.62 26.05 9.51
CA MET A 320 -24.91 27.19 8.92
C MET A 320 -24.79 27.17 7.39
N GLY A 321 -25.08 26.07 6.70
CA GLY A 321 -25.06 26.04 5.23
C GLY A 321 -26.39 26.49 4.61
N THR A 322 -26.34 27.49 3.72
CA THR A 322 -27.43 27.75 2.76
C THR A 322 -27.63 26.50 1.89
N GLU A 323 -28.83 26.35 1.31
CA GLU A 323 -29.18 25.18 0.48
C GLU A 323 -28.22 25.02 -0.74
N GLU A 324 -27.65 26.13 -1.22
CA GLU A 324 -26.59 26.19 -2.23
C GLU A 324 -25.22 25.71 -1.72
N GLU A 325 -24.85 25.99 -0.47
CA GLU A 325 -23.58 25.52 0.11
C GLU A 325 -23.63 24.02 0.47
N ARG A 326 -24.80 23.49 0.85
CA ARG A 326 -25.00 22.05 1.09
C ARG A 326 -24.82 21.22 -0.17
N THR A 327 -25.22 21.76 -1.32
CA THR A 327 -25.04 21.12 -2.63
C THR A 327 -23.61 21.28 -3.16
N ALA A 328 -22.93 22.40 -2.86
CA ALA A 328 -21.55 22.67 -3.26
C ALA A 328 -20.50 21.78 -2.58
N VAL A 329 -20.76 21.26 -1.36
CA VAL A 329 -19.81 20.39 -0.63
C VAL A 329 -20.01 18.91 -0.97
N THR A 330 -21.21 18.53 -1.42
CA THR A 330 -21.48 17.21 -2.02
C THR A 330 -21.11 17.14 -3.50
N ALA A 331 -20.96 18.29 -4.15
CA ALA A 331 -20.45 18.38 -5.50
C ALA A 331 -18.92 18.47 -5.46
N ALA A 332 -18.24 17.58 -6.19
CA ALA A 332 -16.90 17.89 -6.66
C ALA A 332 -16.92 19.28 -7.34
N PRO A 333 -15.86 20.11 -7.24
CA PRO A 333 -15.89 21.49 -7.69
C PRO A 333 -16.47 21.59 -9.11
N SER A 334 -17.57 22.33 -9.25
CA SER A 334 -18.17 22.63 -10.55
C SER A 334 -17.36 23.71 -11.26
N SER A 335 -17.28 23.57 -12.58
CA SER A 335 -16.20 24.06 -13.43
C SER A 335 -16.43 25.44 -14.04
N ASN A 336 -16.77 26.48 -13.27
CA ASN A 336 -17.19 27.75 -13.91
C ASN A 336 -16.52 29.07 -13.51
N ASP A 337 -15.52 29.10 -12.63
CA ASP A 337 -14.72 30.31 -12.43
C ASP A 337 -13.25 30.06 -12.81
N LEU A 338 -12.95 30.16 -14.10
CA LEU A 338 -11.70 30.72 -14.68
C LEU A 338 -11.86 30.77 -16.21
N LYS A 339 -12.14 31.97 -16.72
CA LYS A 339 -12.05 32.30 -18.15
C LYS A 339 -10.63 32.75 -18.45
N ASP A 340 -9.84 31.83 -18.99
CA ASP A 340 -9.23 31.92 -20.32
C ASP A 340 -8.20 30.78 -20.44
N LEU A 341 -8.02 30.24 -21.66
CA LEU A 341 -6.93 29.35 -22.13
C LEU A 341 -7.23 27.82 -22.32
N ILE A 342 -7.17 27.44 -23.61
CA ILE A 342 -6.81 26.21 -24.40
C ILE A 342 -7.14 24.77 -23.87
N LYS A 343 -7.65 23.89 -24.77
CA LYS A 343 -8.26 22.54 -24.53
C LYS A 343 -7.38 21.32 -24.95
N ASP A 344 -7.60 20.13 -24.35
CA ASP A 344 -6.91 18.84 -24.67
C ASP A 344 -7.73 17.81 -25.52
N GLU A 345 -7.11 16.66 -25.87
CA GLU A 345 -7.63 15.61 -26.78
C GLU A 345 -8.90 14.87 -26.30
N ASN A 346 -9.34 15.08 -25.05
CA ASN A 346 -10.63 14.58 -24.54
C ASN A 346 -11.62 15.73 -24.24
N GLY A 347 -11.33 16.94 -24.69
CA GLY A 347 -12.20 18.10 -24.54
C GLY A 347 -12.20 18.73 -23.15
N ASN A 348 -11.25 18.37 -22.27
CA ASN A 348 -11.12 18.95 -20.93
C ASN A 348 -9.99 20.00 -20.89
N LYS A 349 -10.15 21.01 -20.02
CA LYS A 349 -9.15 22.06 -19.78
C LYS A 349 -8.03 21.52 -18.87
N GLU A 350 -6.76 21.74 -19.23
CA GLU A 350 -5.60 21.48 -18.36
C GLU A 350 -4.74 22.75 -18.24
N GLU A 351 -4.50 23.23 -17.02
CA GLU A 351 -3.45 24.21 -16.73
C GLU A 351 -2.09 23.59 -17.03
N THR A 352 -1.36 24.15 -18.00
CA THR A 352 0.04 23.76 -18.25
C THR A 352 0.92 24.33 -17.15
N MET A 353 1.14 23.54 -16.10
CA MET A 353 2.13 23.81 -15.06
C MET A 353 3.52 23.97 -15.70
N GLU A 354 4.22 25.07 -15.41
CA GLU A 354 5.60 25.25 -15.88
C GLU A 354 6.50 24.13 -15.32
N ILE A 355 7.26 23.49 -16.21
CA ILE A 355 8.19 22.44 -15.80
C ILE A 355 9.39 23.11 -15.12
N PRO A 356 9.68 22.81 -13.84
CA PRO A 356 10.77 23.43 -13.11
C PRO A 356 12.12 23.03 -13.70
N LYS A 357 13.16 23.84 -13.47
CA LYS A 357 14.54 23.54 -13.92
C LYS A 357 15.09 22.19 -13.43
N VAL A 358 14.49 21.66 -12.36
CA VAL A 358 14.81 20.37 -11.78
C VAL A 358 13.51 19.73 -11.27
N ILE A 359 13.32 18.46 -11.56
CA ILE A 359 12.16 17.66 -11.22
C ILE A 359 12.58 16.65 -10.16
N GLY A 360 11.98 16.74 -8.97
CA GLY A 360 12.11 15.77 -7.90
C GLY A 360 10.75 15.16 -7.55
N THR A 361 10.61 14.71 -6.31
CA THR A 361 9.30 14.32 -5.75
C THR A 361 8.79 15.42 -4.83
N ASP A 362 7.70 16.08 -5.20
CA ASP A 362 6.96 16.97 -4.32
C ASP A 362 6.03 16.13 -3.42
N TYR A 363 6.49 15.89 -2.20
CA TYR A 363 5.73 15.17 -1.18
C TYR A 363 4.47 15.92 -0.70
N SER A 364 4.36 17.22 -0.97
CA SER A 364 3.18 18.01 -0.62
C SER A 364 2.02 17.84 -1.61
N TYR A 365 2.31 17.37 -2.84
CA TYR A 365 1.31 17.14 -3.87
C TYR A 365 0.27 16.09 -3.44
N LYS A 366 -1.01 16.47 -3.51
CA LYS A 366 -2.15 15.62 -3.18
C LYS A 366 -2.76 15.01 -4.44
N HIS A 367 -2.63 13.69 -4.58
CA HIS A 367 -3.25 12.96 -5.68
C HIS A 367 -4.78 12.88 -5.51
N THR A 368 -5.50 13.01 -6.63
CA THR A 368 -6.95 12.82 -6.66
C THR A 368 -7.29 11.36 -6.94
N ILE A 369 -8.04 10.70 -6.05
CA ILE A 369 -8.47 9.32 -6.23
C ILE A 369 -9.53 9.22 -7.32
N VAL A 370 -9.37 8.24 -8.20
CA VAL A 370 -10.37 7.78 -9.18
C VAL A 370 -11.14 6.62 -8.55
N TRP A 371 -12.22 6.92 -7.83
CA TRP A 371 -12.96 5.93 -7.03
C TRP A 371 -13.48 4.74 -7.83
N LYS A 372 -13.87 4.95 -9.10
CA LYS A 372 -14.24 3.87 -10.02
C LYS A 372 -13.12 2.81 -10.13
N ASN A 373 -11.87 3.25 -10.27
CA ASN A 373 -10.72 2.35 -10.38
C ASN A 373 -10.43 1.69 -9.03
N ALA A 374 -10.44 2.46 -7.94
CA ALA A 374 -10.20 1.94 -6.59
C ALA A 374 -11.20 0.83 -6.22
N ILE A 375 -12.50 1.07 -6.44
CA ILE A 375 -13.57 0.08 -6.23
C ILE A 375 -13.41 -1.10 -7.19
N GLY A 376 -13.12 -0.85 -8.48
CA GLY A 376 -12.90 -1.90 -9.47
C GLY A 376 -11.77 -2.85 -9.07
N PHE A 377 -10.61 -2.32 -8.67
CA PHE A 377 -9.51 -3.13 -8.16
C PHE A 377 -9.88 -3.87 -6.89
N LEU A 378 -10.60 -3.26 -5.95
CA LEU A 378 -11.06 -3.95 -4.74
C LEU A 378 -11.93 -5.16 -5.08
N VAL A 379 -12.92 -5.00 -5.96
CA VAL A 379 -13.80 -6.10 -6.41
C VAL A 379 -12.99 -7.19 -7.10
N MET A 380 -12.08 -6.82 -8.02
CA MET A 380 -11.23 -7.80 -8.70
C MET A 380 -10.35 -8.60 -7.73
N HIS A 381 -9.80 -7.97 -6.69
CA HIS A 381 -9.01 -8.67 -5.67
C HIS A 381 -9.88 -9.61 -4.83
N ILE A 382 -11.10 -9.20 -4.44
CA ILE A 382 -12.02 -10.08 -3.70
C ILE A 382 -12.38 -11.33 -4.53
N LEU A 383 -12.73 -11.16 -5.81
CA LEU A 383 -13.06 -12.27 -6.70
C LEU A 383 -11.84 -13.16 -6.98
N ALA A 384 -10.66 -12.57 -7.12
CA ALA A 384 -9.41 -13.31 -7.28
C ALA A 384 -9.09 -14.15 -6.03
N LEU A 385 -9.27 -13.58 -4.85
CA LEU A 385 -9.06 -14.29 -3.58
C LEU A 385 -10.03 -15.46 -3.42
N TRP A 386 -11.27 -15.31 -3.85
CA TRP A 386 -12.21 -16.43 -3.93
C TRP A 386 -11.70 -17.52 -4.89
N GLY A 387 -11.28 -17.15 -6.10
CA GLY A 387 -10.68 -18.10 -7.05
C GLY A 387 -9.45 -18.83 -6.50
N VAL A 388 -8.54 -18.11 -5.82
CA VAL A 388 -7.38 -18.71 -5.14
C VAL A 388 -7.83 -19.69 -4.04
N GLY A 389 -8.86 -19.33 -3.26
CA GLY A 389 -9.46 -20.22 -2.27
C GLY A 389 -9.99 -21.53 -2.88
N LEU A 390 -10.65 -21.46 -4.04
CA LEU A 390 -11.11 -22.65 -4.76
C LEU A 390 -9.95 -23.54 -5.22
N LEU A 391 -8.85 -22.94 -5.69
CA LEU A 391 -7.64 -23.65 -6.09
C LEU A 391 -7.05 -24.46 -4.92
N PHE A 392 -6.88 -23.83 -3.75
CA PHE A 392 -6.29 -24.49 -2.58
C PHE A 392 -7.22 -25.49 -1.89
N ALA A 393 -8.54 -25.29 -2.01
CA ALA A 393 -9.53 -26.22 -1.48
C ALA A 393 -9.71 -27.49 -2.34
N GLY A 394 -9.03 -27.58 -3.49
CA GLY A 394 -9.10 -28.75 -4.37
C GLY A 394 -10.38 -28.82 -5.21
N TYR A 395 -11.10 -27.71 -5.39
CA TYR A 395 -12.31 -27.65 -6.21
C TYR A 395 -12.04 -27.55 -7.72
N MET A 396 -10.77 -27.52 -8.13
CA MET A 396 -10.36 -27.36 -9.52
C MET A 396 -9.84 -28.66 -10.12
N THR A 397 -10.23 -28.93 -11.36
CA THR A 397 -9.66 -30.03 -12.13
C THR A 397 -8.16 -29.80 -12.41
N TRP A 398 -7.34 -30.86 -12.34
CA TRP A 398 -5.89 -30.74 -12.58
C TRP A 398 -5.55 -30.17 -13.97
N LYS A 399 -6.37 -30.48 -14.98
CA LYS A 399 -6.24 -29.94 -16.35
C LYS A 399 -6.40 -28.41 -16.35
N THR A 400 -7.37 -27.89 -15.59
CA THR A 400 -7.58 -26.45 -15.43
C THR A 400 -6.40 -25.80 -14.71
N ILE A 401 -5.80 -26.48 -13.74
CA ILE A 401 -4.58 -26.00 -13.05
C ILE A 401 -3.41 -25.89 -14.04
N VAL A 402 -3.17 -26.89 -14.88
CA VAL A 402 -2.10 -26.81 -15.91
C VAL A 402 -2.39 -25.68 -16.91
N TRP A 403 -3.65 -25.54 -17.32
CA TRP A 403 -4.09 -24.50 -18.25
C TRP A 403 -3.87 -23.08 -17.70
N ILE A 404 -4.23 -22.81 -16.44
CA ILE A 404 -4.01 -21.48 -15.84
C ILE A 404 -2.52 -21.16 -15.75
N PHE A 405 -1.66 -22.12 -15.40
CA PHE A 405 -0.20 -21.90 -15.39
C PHE A 405 0.32 -21.57 -16.79
N PHE A 406 -0.13 -22.30 -17.80
CA PHE A 406 0.24 -22.05 -19.19
C PHE A 406 -0.18 -20.64 -19.67
N ILE A 407 -1.43 -20.24 -19.45
CA ILE A 407 -1.92 -18.91 -19.85
C ILE A 407 -1.22 -17.80 -19.05
N THR A 408 -0.97 -18.01 -17.75
CA THR A 408 -0.21 -17.05 -16.92
C THR A 408 1.20 -16.88 -17.46
N PHE A 409 1.88 -17.97 -17.82
CA PHE A 409 3.22 -17.93 -18.40
C PHE A 409 3.25 -17.16 -19.72
N LEU A 410 2.35 -17.46 -20.65
CA LEU A 410 2.23 -16.72 -21.92
C LEU A 410 1.99 -15.22 -21.68
N ALA A 411 1.09 -14.90 -20.76
CA ALA A 411 0.76 -13.52 -20.44
C ALA A 411 1.96 -12.77 -19.82
N SER A 412 2.71 -13.42 -18.92
CA SER A 412 3.91 -12.84 -18.33
C SER A 412 5.01 -12.59 -19.37
N GLU A 413 5.31 -13.57 -20.23
CA GLU A 413 6.32 -13.39 -21.29
C GLU A 413 5.91 -12.35 -22.36
N GLY A 414 4.60 -12.16 -22.56
CA GLY A 414 4.07 -11.05 -23.37
C GLY A 414 4.45 -9.67 -22.83
N ILE A 415 4.60 -9.53 -21.51
CA ILE A 415 5.07 -8.31 -20.85
C ILE A 415 6.60 -8.26 -20.86
N THR A 416 7.27 -9.28 -20.32
CA THR A 416 8.73 -9.25 -20.09
C THR A 416 9.53 -9.27 -21.40
N ILE A 417 9.23 -10.20 -22.32
CA ILE A 417 9.92 -10.25 -23.61
C ILE A 417 9.30 -9.24 -24.57
N GLY A 418 7.98 -9.25 -24.71
CA GLY A 418 7.25 -8.48 -25.71
C GLY A 418 7.25 -6.97 -25.44
N ALA A 419 6.50 -6.54 -24.43
CA ALA A 419 6.32 -5.11 -24.14
C ALA A 419 7.61 -4.44 -23.67
N HIS A 420 8.34 -5.11 -22.79
CA HIS A 420 9.49 -4.55 -22.10
C HIS A 420 10.78 -4.65 -22.93
N ARG A 421 11.34 -5.85 -23.09
CA ARG A 421 12.65 -6.02 -23.75
C ARG A 421 12.61 -5.70 -25.25
N PHE A 422 11.55 -6.10 -25.95
CA PHE A 422 11.44 -5.94 -27.39
C PHE A 422 10.92 -4.55 -27.80
N TYR A 423 9.65 -4.23 -27.53
CA TYR A 423 9.04 -2.98 -28.04
C TYR A 423 9.49 -1.71 -27.30
N THR A 424 9.69 -1.78 -25.97
CA THR A 424 10.16 -0.60 -25.23
C THR A 424 11.65 -0.36 -25.45
N HIS A 425 12.47 -1.38 -25.20
CA HIS A 425 13.93 -1.23 -25.12
C HIS A 425 14.69 -1.60 -26.39
N LYS A 426 14.03 -2.18 -27.39
CA LYS A 426 14.64 -2.55 -28.68
C LYS A 426 15.96 -3.32 -28.50
N SER A 427 15.95 -4.23 -27.53
CA SER A 427 17.15 -4.99 -27.13
C SER A 427 17.52 -6.12 -28.08
N PHE A 428 16.62 -6.48 -29.00
CA PHE A 428 16.83 -7.43 -30.09
C PHE A 428 15.83 -7.15 -31.23
N LYS A 429 16.02 -7.84 -32.37
CA LYS A 429 15.09 -7.84 -33.51
C LYS A 429 14.37 -9.18 -33.61
N ALA A 430 13.17 -9.17 -34.17
CA ALA A 430 12.30 -10.34 -34.26
C ALA A 430 11.63 -10.45 -35.64
N THR A 431 11.32 -11.67 -36.06
CA THR A 431 10.54 -11.92 -37.29
C THR A 431 9.09 -11.44 -37.12
N PRO A 432 8.35 -11.19 -38.22
CA PRO A 432 6.93 -10.81 -38.15
C PRO A 432 6.07 -11.82 -37.37
N PHE A 433 6.38 -13.11 -37.48
CA PHE A 433 5.69 -14.16 -36.71
C PHE A 433 5.89 -13.97 -35.20
N LEU A 434 7.13 -13.81 -34.75
CA LEU A 434 7.42 -13.63 -33.33
C LEU A 434 6.83 -12.32 -32.78
N LYS A 435 6.82 -11.24 -33.59
CA LYS A 435 6.11 -10.00 -33.25
C LYS A 435 4.62 -10.23 -32.99
N ALA A 436 3.96 -11.01 -33.85
CA ALA A 436 2.55 -11.34 -33.67
C ALA A 436 2.31 -12.13 -32.38
N VAL A 437 3.19 -13.10 -32.07
CA VAL A 437 3.15 -13.84 -30.79
C VAL A 437 3.24 -12.89 -29.59
N PHE A 438 4.19 -11.94 -29.60
CA PHE A 438 4.32 -10.96 -28.51
C PHE A 438 3.08 -10.09 -28.34
N ILE A 439 2.45 -9.63 -29.42
CA ILE A 439 1.22 -8.84 -29.37
C ILE A 439 0.06 -9.66 -28.78
N LEU A 440 -0.11 -10.92 -29.19
CA LEU A 440 -1.15 -11.80 -28.66
C LEU A 440 -0.94 -12.05 -27.16
N CYS A 441 0.27 -12.47 -26.77
CA CYS A 441 0.63 -12.71 -25.38
C CYS A 441 0.46 -11.46 -24.49
N GLN A 442 0.88 -10.29 -24.96
CA GLN A 442 0.69 -9.04 -24.22
C GLN A 442 -0.79 -8.66 -24.08
N THR A 443 -1.61 -9.00 -25.07
CA THR A 443 -3.07 -8.78 -24.98
C THR A 443 -3.69 -9.65 -23.90
N ILE A 444 -3.27 -10.92 -23.76
CA ILE A 444 -3.70 -11.81 -22.66
C ILE A 444 -3.34 -11.22 -21.28
N ALA A 445 -2.20 -10.52 -21.21
CA ALA A 445 -1.71 -9.91 -19.98
C ALA A 445 -2.57 -8.76 -19.46
N GLY A 446 -3.32 -8.06 -20.32
CA GLY A 446 -4.29 -7.06 -19.88
C GLY A 446 -3.71 -5.82 -19.20
N GLN A 447 -2.48 -5.40 -19.51
CA GLN A 447 -1.82 -4.25 -18.87
C GLN A 447 -1.85 -3.00 -19.76
N ASN A 448 -3.02 -2.62 -20.28
CA ASN A 448 -3.18 -1.67 -21.39
C ASN A 448 -2.58 -2.16 -22.72
N SER A 449 -2.86 -1.44 -23.81
CA SER A 449 -2.27 -1.71 -25.12
C SER A 449 -0.75 -1.56 -25.09
N MET A 450 -0.07 -2.30 -25.98
CA MET A 450 1.39 -2.25 -26.17
C MET A 450 1.89 -0.81 -26.29
N PHE A 451 1.18 0.02 -27.05
CA PHE A 451 1.49 1.44 -27.24
C PHE A 451 1.52 2.24 -25.94
N ILE A 452 0.47 2.10 -25.12
CA ILE A 452 0.35 2.85 -23.85
C ILE A 452 1.37 2.34 -22.83
N TRP A 453 1.53 1.02 -22.73
CA TRP A 453 2.48 0.41 -21.82
C TRP A 453 3.91 0.87 -22.13
N CYS A 454 4.33 0.81 -23.40
CA CYS A 454 5.67 1.23 -23.80
C CYS A 454 5.89 2.74 -23.57
N ARG A 455 4.90 3.60 -23.82
CA ARG A 455 5.02 5.04 -23.55
C ARG A 455 5.26 5.30 -22.06
N ASP A 456 4.43 4.69 -21.21
CA ASP A 456 4.52 4.89 -19.77
C ASP A 456 5.83 4.28 -19.22
N HIS A 457 6.32 3.15 -19.76
CA HIS A 457 7.59 2.53 -19.37
C HIS A 457 8.82 3.33 -19.84
N ARG A 458 8.81 3.87 -21.07
CA ARG A 458 9.85 4.81 -21.54
C ARG A 458 9.90 6.05 -20.64
N LEU A 459 8.72 6.60 -20.30
CA LEU A 459 8.65 7.74 -19.40
C LEU A 459 9.21 7.42 -18.01
N HIS A 460 8.89 6.25 -17.47
CA HIS A 460 9.44 5.75 -16.21
C HIS A 460 10.98 5.70 -16.22
N HIS A 461 11.62 5.12 -17.24
CA HIS A 461 13.09 5.14 -17.31
C HIS A 461 13.67 6.56 -17.40
N ARG A 462 13.00 7.44 -18.14
CA ARG A 462 13.48 8.80 -18.39
C ARG A 462 13.40 9.69 -17.16
N TYR A 463 12.37 9.54 -16.33
CA TYR A 463 12.13 10.39 -15.16
C TYR A 463 12.01 9.59 -13.86
N SER A 464 12.66 8.43 -13.81
CA SER A 464 12.48 7.42 -12.76
C SER A 464 12.53 8.04 -11.36
N ASP A 465 11.53 7.68 -10.55
CA ASP A 465 11.40 8.09 -9.15
C ASP A 465 11.29 9.60 -8.89
N THR A 466 10.86 10.36 -9.91
CA THR A 466 10.46 11.77 -9.79
C THR A 466 8.96 11.93 -10.06
N ASP A 467 8.42 13.15 -9.95
CA ASP A 467 7.02 13.40 -10.32
C ASP A 467 6.71 13.30 -11.82
N GLY A 468 7.73 13.10 -12.66
CA GLY A 468 7.57 12.70 -14.05
C GLY A 468 7.36 11.19 -14.26
N ASP A 469 7.56 10.37 -13.22
CA ASP A 469 7.38 8.92 -13.26
C ASP A 469 5.94 8.51 -12.93
N PRO A 470 5.23 7.76 -13.80
CA PRO A 470 3.89 7.26 -13.52
C PRO A 470 3.73 6.51 -12.19
N HIS A 471 4.76 5.78 -11.77
CA HIS A 471 4.74 4.93 -10.58
C HIS A 471 5.93 5.23 -9.65
N ASN A 472 6.19 6.53 -9.47
CA ASN A 472 7.22 7.07 -8.59
C ASN A 472 7.30 6.34 -7.23
N SER A 473 8.38 5.56 -7.02
CA SER A 473 8.56 4.76 -5.80
C SER A 473 8.81 5.60 -4.54
N LYS A 474 9.25 6.86 -4.69
CA LYS A 474 9.41 7.80 -3.56
C LYS A 474 8.10 8.10 -2.85
N ARG A 475 6.96 7.91 -3.51
CA ARG A 475 5.62 8.04 -2.90
C ARG A 475 5.20 6.81 -2.08
N GLY A 476 6.08 5.83 -1.94
CA GLY A 476 5.93 4.67 -1.07
C GLY A 476 5.33 3.44 -1.76
N PHE A 477 5.52 2.28 -1.13
CA PHE A 477 5.20 0.96 -1.69
C PHE A 477 3.79 0.87 -2.29
N PHE A 478 2.76 1.32 -1.56
CA PHE A 478 1.38 1.23 -2.03
C PHE A 478 1.16 2.03 -3.32
N PHE A 479 1.73 3.25 -3.40
CA PHE A 479 1.56 4.11 -4.58
C PHE A 479 2.18 3.46 -5.81
N CYS A 480 3.45 3.07 -5.76
CA CYS A 480 4.14 2.48 -6.92
C CYS A 480 3.67 1.05 -7.26
N HIS A 481 3.08 0.32 -6.30
CA HIS A 481 2.52 -1.01 -6.56
C HIS A 481 1.18 -0.94 -7.30
N ILE A 482 0.18 -0.26 -6.73
CA ILE A 482 -1.18 -0.22 -7.31
C ILE A 482 -1.85 1.17 -7.18
N GLY A 483 -1.44 1.97 -6.21
CA GLY A 483 -2.07 3.25 -5.91
C GLY A 483 -2.06 4.21 -7.09
N TRP A 484 -1.00 4.22 -7.91
CA TRP A 484 -0.92 5.06 -9.11
C TRP A 484 -2.03 4.78 -10.14
N LEU A 485 -2.53 3.53 -10.21
CA LEU A 485 -3.66 3.15 -11.08
C LEU A 485 -5.02 3.61 -10.52
N MET A 486 -5.07 3.97 -9.24
CA MET A 486 -6.24 4.45 -8.54
C MET A 486 -6.31 5.97 -8.44
N HIS A 487 -5.30 6.69 -8.95
CA HIS A 487 -5.25 8.15 -8.89
C HIS A 487 -5.17 8.76 -10.30
N LYS A 488 -5.53 10.04 -10.41
CA LYS A 488 -5.18 10.83 -11.58
C LYS A 488 -3.65 10.95 -11.65
N LYS A 489 -3.09 10.81 -12.86
CA LYS A 489 -1.65 10.99 -13.09
C LYS A 489 -1.22 12.40 -12.68
N HIS A 490 0.02 12.53 -12.18
CA HIS A 490 0.62 13.84 -11.93
C HIS A 490 0.73 14.64 -13.24
N PRO A 491 0.53 15.98 -13.25
CA PRO A 491 0.62 16.79 -14.46
C PRO A 491 1.91 16.59 -15.26
N TYR A 492 3.06 16.46 -14.60
CA TYR A 492 4.33 16.17 -15.28
C TYR A 492 4.32 14.84 -16.03
N VAL A 493 3.66 13.80 -15.51
CA VAL A 493 3.55 12.50 -16.23
C VAL A 493 2.83 12.69 -17.56
N VAL A 494 1.78 13.51 -17.59
CA VAL A 494 1.01 13.81 -18.81
C VAL A 494 1.85 14.65 -19.77
N GLN A 495 2.41 15.76 -19.29
CA GLN A 495 3.17 16.70 -20.12
C GLN A 495 4.44 16.08 -20.70
N LEU A 496 5.24 15.39 -19.88
CA LEU A 496 6.48 14.74 -20.30
C LEU A 496 6.20 13.49 -21.13
N GLY A 497 5.10 12.78 -20.85
CA GLY A 497 4.65 11.63 -21.64
C GLY A 497 4.34 11.98 -23.09
N ARG A 498 3.83 13.19 -23.37
CA ARG A 498 3.61 13.69 -24.73
C ARG A 498 4.92 13.93 -25.51
N LYS A 499 6.05 14.09 -24.80
CA LYS A 499 7.39 14.34 -25.39
C LYS A 499 8.19 13.06 -25.63
N ILE A 500 7.68 11.90 -25.23
CA ILE A 500 8.33 10.61 -25.49
C ILE A 500 8.17 10.28 -26.97
N ASP A 501 9.28 9.94 -27.63
CA ASP A 501 9.24 9.44 -29.01
C ASP A 501 8.55 8.07 -29.06
N MET A 502 7.50 7.99 -29.87
CA MET A 502 6.68 6.80 -30.10
C MET A 502 6.57 6.46 -31.59
N SER A 503 7.35 7.13 -32.46
CA SER A 503 7.27 7.02 -33.92
C SER A 503 7.48 5.58 -34.43
N ASP A 504 8.34 4.83 -33.75
CA ASP A 504 8.60 3.43 -34.04
C ASP A 504 7.39 2.52 -33.81
N LEU A 505 6.61 2.77 -32.75
CA LEU A 505 5.38 2.01 -32.47
C LEU A 505 4.22 2.47 -33.35
N GLN A 506 4.20 3.75 -33.75
CA GLN A 506 3.23 4.28 -34.70
C GLN A 506 3.42 3.66 -36.09
N ALA A 507 4.66 3.37 -36.48
CA ALA A 507 4.99 2.73 -37.74
C ALA A 507 4.69 1.21 -37.76
N ASP A 508 4.59 0.55 -36.60
CA ASP A 508 4.29 -0.88 -36.53
C ASP A 508 2.76 -1.12 -36.59
N TRP A 509 2.28 -1.59 -37.73
CA TRP A 509 0.86 -1.81 -37.97
C TRP A 509 0.23 -2.83 -37.01
N MET A 510 0.99 -3.82 -36.49
CA MET A 510 0.46 -4.80 -35.54
C MET A 510 0.17 -4.15 -34.18
N VAL A 511 1.06 -3.26 -33.73
CA VAL A 511 0.87 -2.46 -32.51
C VAL A 511 -0.33 -1.54 -32.67
N MET A 512 -0.46 -0.88 -33.82
CA MET A 512 -1.56 0.05 -34.07
C MET A 512 -2.90 -0.65 -34.24
N LEU A 513 -2.93 -1.86 -34.84
CA LEU A 513 -4.11 -2.72 -34.88
C LEU A 513 -4.53 -3.12 -33.47
N GLN A 514 -3.58 -3.60 -32.66
CA GLN A 514 -3.85 -3.98 -31.27
C GLN A 514 -4.39 -2.79 -30.47
N LYS A 515 -3.78 -1.60 -30.61
CA LYS A 515 -4.25 -0.38 -29.94
C LYS A 515 -5.68 -0.04 -30.34
N LYS A 516 -6.02 -0.13 -31.63
CA LYS A 516 -7.36 0.21 -32.16
C LYS A 516 -8.46 -0.74 -31.66
N TYR A 517 -8.16 -2.03 -31.56
CA TYR A 517 -9.12 -3.08 -31.19
C TYR A 517 -8.83 -3.71 -29.82
N TYR A 518 -8.15 -2.97 -28.93
CA TYR A 518 -7.58 -3.54 -27.71
C TYR A 518 -8.64 -4.21 -26.83
N TYR A 519 -9.77 -3.54 -26.59
CA TYR A 519 -10.81 -4.07 -25.70
C TYR A 519 -11.48 -5.32 -26.26
N GLN A 520 -11.70 -5.38 -27.57
CA GLN A 520 -12.25 -6.57 -28.23
C GLN A 520 -11.26 -7.73 -28.15
N LEU A 521 -10.01 -7.49 -28.55
CA LEU A 521 -8.96 -8.51 -28.50
C LEU A 521 -8.72 -9.00 -27.06
N TYR A 522 -8.70 -8.09 -26.08
CA TYR A 522 -8.59 -8.42 -24.66
C TYR A 522 -9.75 -9.30 -24.19
N PHE A 523 -10.99 -8.94 -24.52
CA PHE A 523 -12.15 -9.75 -24.14
C PHE A 523 -12.04 -11.18 -24.68
N PHE A 524 -11.67 -11.35 -25.95
CA PHE A 524 -11.55 -12.68 -26.55
C PHE A 524 -10.34 -13.46 -25.98
N LEU A 525 -9.16 -12.85 -25.95
CA LEU A 525 -7.89 -13.54 -25.64
C LEU A 525 -7.65 -13.70 -24.13
N ALA A 526 -8.01 -12.71 -23.32
CA ALA A 526 -7.71 -12.69 -21.89
C ALA A 526 -8.86 -13.20 -21.01
N PHE A 527 -10.11 -13.11 -21.49
CA PHE A 527 -11.30 -13.55 -20.75
C PHE A 527 -11.98 -14.76 -21.41
N LEU A 528 -12.52 -14.61 -22.63
CA LEU A 528 -13.39 -15.62 -23.23
C LEU A 528 -12.67 -16.95 -23.45
N ILE A 529 -11.53 -16.96 -24.15
CA ILE A 529 -10.78 -18.19 -24.44
C ILE A 529 -10.29 -18.86 -23.15
N PRO A 530 -9.61 -18.16 -22.22
CA PRO A 530 -9.14 -18.77 -20.97
C PRO A 530 -10.25 -19.38 -20.11
N VAL A 531 -11.47 -18.82 -20.14
CA VAL A 531 -12.64 -19.34 -19.41
C VAL A 531 -13.33 -20.46 -20.17
N TRP A 532 -13.50 -20.33 -21.49
CA TRP A 532 -14.24 -21.27 -22.32
C TRP A 532 -13.54 -22.63 -22.42
N VAL A 533 -12.20 -22.65 -22.51
CA VAL A 533 -11.44 -23.90 -22.66
C VAL A 533 -11.68 -24.88 -21.49
N PRO A 534 -11.53 -24.49 -20.21
CA PRO A 534 -11.86 -25.35 -19.09
C PRO A 534 -13.30 -25.82 -19.04
N VAL A 535 -14.26 -24.93 -19.34
CA VAL A 535 -15.68 -25.27 -19.34
C VAL A 535 -15.97 -26.35 -20.37
N HIS A 536 -15.45 -26.21 -21.59
CA HIS A 536 -15.78 -27.10 -22.69
C HIS A 536 -14.97 -28.39 -22.70
N PHE A 537 -13.67 -28.32 -22.38
CA PHE A 537 -12.76 -29.47 -22.54
C PHE A 537 -12.39 -30.16 -21.23
N PHE A 538 -12.48 -29.48 -20.08
CA PHE A 538 -12.03 -30.03 -18.79
C PHE A 538 -13.19 -30.35 -17.83
N GLY A 539 -14.43 -30.03 -18.21
CA GLY A 539 -15.62 -30.27 -17.38
C GLY A 539 -15.73 -29.33 -16.19
N GLU A 540 -15.11 -28.16 -16.26
CA GLU A 540 -15.12 -27.17 -15.18
C GLU A 540 -16.41 -26.33 -15.19
N SER A 541 -16.87 -25.88 -14.02
CA SER A 541 -18.03 -24.99 -13.98
C SER A 541 -17.70 -23.60 -14.54
N VAL A 542 -18.70 -22.91 -15.10
CA VAL A 542 -18.52 -21.55 -15.63
C VAL A 542 -18.03 -20.59 -14.54
N LEU A 543 -18.63 -20.66 -13.34
CA LEU A 543 -18.26 -19.78 -12.23
C LEU A 543 -16.82 -20.04 -11.75
N ASN A 544 -16.42 -21.30 -11.55
CA ASN A 544 -15.05 -21.65 -11.17
C ASN A 544 -14.05 -21.18 -12.23
N SER A 545 -14.38 -21.39 -13.51
CA SER A 545 -13.52 -20.97 -14.62
C SER A 545 -13.35 -19.45 -14.66
N ILE A 546 -14.41 -18.67 -14.43
CA ILE A 546 -14.32 -17.20 -14.34
C ILE A 546 -13.48 -16.77 -13.14
N LEU A 547 -13.76 -17.31 -11.94
CA LEU A 547 -13.05 -16.94 -10.71
C LEU A 547 -11.57 -17.29 -10.78
N VAL A 548 -11.22 -18.45 -11.34
CA VAL A 548 -9.85 -18.96 -11.37
C VAL A 548 -9.11 -18.50 -12.62
N CYS A 549 -9.61 -18.82 -13.81
CA CYS A 549 -8.89 -18.59 -15.07
C CYS A 549 -8.86 -17.11 -15.49
N TYR A 550 -9.78 -16.29 -14.99
CA TYR A 550 -9.74 -14.84 -15.17
C TYR A 550 -9.30 -14.10 -13.92
N PHE A 551 -10.12 -14.03 -12.86
CA PHE A 551 -9.83 -13.14 -11.73
C PHE A 551 -8.56 -13.52 -10.97
N ALA A 552 -8.43 -14.77 -10.50
CA ALA A 552 -7.24 -15.22 -9.77
C ALA A 552 -5.98 -15.11 -10.61
N ARG A 553 -6.02 -15.67 -11.83
CA ARG A 553 -4.93 -15.59 -12.81
C ARG A 553 -4.46 -14.15 -13.03
N TYR A 554 -5.40 -13.26 -13.35
CA TYR A 554 -5.10 -11.88 -13.73
C TYR A 554 -4.53 -11.08 -12.55
N MET A 555 -5.11 -11.19 -11.36
CA MET A 555 -4.60 -10.48 -10.18
C MET A 555 -3.25 -11.01 -9.72
N LEU A 556 -3.00 -12.33 -9.76
CA LEU A 556 -1.69 -12.89 -9.44
C LEU A 556 -0.61 -12.38 -10.41
N GLN A 557 -0.93 -12.36 -11.72
CA GLN A 557 -0.05 -11.82 -12.74
C GLN A 557 0.25 -10.33 -12.51
N LEU A 558 -0.79 -9.51 -12.31
CA LEU A 558 -0.63 -8.07 -12.09
C LEU A 558 0.25 -7.77 -10.88
N ASN A 559 0.00 -8.43 -9.74
CA ASN A 559 0.81 -8.24 -8.53
C ASN A 559 2.26 -8.67 -8.77
N GLY A 560 2.49 -9.74 -9.56
CA GLY A 560 3.84 -10.14 -9.97
C GLY A 560 4.56 -9.04 -10.77
N THR A 561 3.89 -8.40 -11.71
CA THR A 561 4.46 -7.25 -12.44
C THR A 561 4.65 -6.03 -11.55
N TRP A 562 3.66 -5.70 -10.71
CA TRP A 562 3.70 -4.53 -9.84
C TRP A 562 4.77 -4.61 -8.74
N LEU A 563 5.24 -5.81 -8.39
CA LEU A 563 6.39 -5.98 -7.50
C LEU A 563 7.69 -5.43 -8.11
N VAL A 564 7.81 -5.38 -9.45
CA VAL A 564 8.96 -4.75 -10.12
C VAL A 564 8.98 -3.25 -9.83
N ASN A 565 7.83 -2.58 -9.93
CA ASN A 565 7.71 -1.14 -9.65
C ASN A 565 7.88 -0.81 -8.16
N SER A 566 7.49 -1.73 -7.27
CA SER A 566 7.50 -1.48 -5.83
C SER A 566 8.71 -2.10 -5.12
N ALA A 567 8.76 -3.42 -4.99
CA ALA A 567 9.83 -4.10 -4.28
C ALA A 567 11.20 -3.90 -4.94
N ALA A 568 11.28 -3.94 -6.29
CA ALA A 568 12.54 -3.73 -7.01
C ALA A 568 12.94 -2.26 -7.19
N HIS A 569 12.24 -1.32 -6.54
CA HIS A 569 12.73 0.05 -6.29
C HIS A 569 13.06 0.34 -4.82
N LEU A 570 12.55 -0.47 -3.88
CA LEU A 570 12.61 -0.14 -2.45
C LEU A 570 13.50 -1.09 -1.64
N TYR A 571 13.57 -2.37 -1.99
CA TYR A 571 14.17 -3.40 -1.13
C TYR A 571 15.25 -4.19 -1.86
N GLY A 572 16.48 -3.71 -1.78
CA GLY A 572 17.64 -4.43 -2.30
C GLY A 572 18.90 -3.58 -2.42
N THR A 573 19.84 -4.04 -3.23
CA THR A 573 21.16 -3.43 -3.40
C THR A 573 21.32 -2.79 -4.78
N ARG A 574 22.33 -1.92 -4.93
CA ARG A 574 22.61 -1.13 -6.15
C ARG A 574 24.04 -1.34 -6.64
N PRO A 575 24.42 -2.59 -7.00
CA PRO A 575 25.80 -2.91 -7.33
C PRO A 575 26.33 -2.21 -8.59
N TYR A 576 25.46 -1.70 -9.47
CA TYR A 576 25.86 -1.09 -10.75
C TYR A 576 25.80 0.44 -10.71
N ASP A 577 24.74 1.01 -10.13
CA ASP A 577 24.58 2.46 -10.02
C ASP A 577 23.84 2.84 -8.73
N ALA A 578 24.59 3.30 -7.73
CA ALA A 578 24.12 3.73 -6.43
C ALA A 578 23.30 5.03 -6.47
N LYS A 579 23.28 5.74 -7.62
CA LYS A 579 22.53 6.99 -7.78
C LYS A 579 21.10 6.78 -8.27
N LEU A 580 20.76 5.57 -8.72
CA LEU A 580 19.41 5.19 -9.15
C LEU A 580 18.63 4.58 -7.96
N GLN A 581 17.31 4.81 -7.84
CA GLN A 581 16.53 4.03 -6.85
C GLN A 581 16.45 2.53 -7.12
N PRO A 582 16.24 2.02 -8.36
CA PRO A 582 16.04 0.60 -8.65
C PRO A 582 17.13 -0.28 -8.05
N VAL A 583 16.72 -1.45 -7.57
CA VAL A 583 17.53 -2.38 -6.78
C VAL A 583 17.47 -3.79 -7.34
N GLU A 584 18.48 -4.60 -7.00
CA GLU A 584 18.52 -6.02 -7.32
C GLU A 584 17.68 -6.84 -6.31
N SER A 585 16.77 -7.65 -6.83
CA SER A 585 15.86 -8.50 -6.04
C SER A 585 15.63 -9.86 -6.72
N TRP A 586 16.25 -10.91 -6.16
CA TRP A 586 16.10 -12.28 -6.68
C TRP A 586 14.67 -12.82 -6.52
N PHE A 587 13.95 -12.42 -5.46
CA PHE A 587 12.56 -12.86 -5.20
C PHE A 587 11.62 -12.26 -6.24
N VAL A 588 11.79 -10.96 -6.52
CA VAL A 588 11.06 -10.32 -7.61
C VAL A 588 11.42 -10.99 -8.92
N SER A 589 12.70 -11.31 -9.18
CA SER A 589 13.10 -12.00 -10.41
C SER A 589 12.45 -13.37 -10.56
N MET A 590 12.36 -14.15 -9.48
CA MET A 590 11.68 -15.45 -9.47
C MET A 590 10.20 -15.32 -9.81
N ILE A 591 9.50 -14.33 -9.25
CA ILE A 591 8.06 -14.12 -9.49
C ILE A 591 7.80 -13.50 -10.87
N SER A 592 8.69 -12.62 -11.34
CA SER A 592 8.56 -11.85 -12.57
C SER A 592 9.34 -12.44 -13.75
N LEU A 593 9.81 -13.69 -13.64
CA LEU A 593 10.50 -14.44 -14.71
C LEU A 593 11.80 -13.80 -15.24
N GLY A 594 12.43 -12.89 -14.48
CA GLY A 594 13.70 -12.25 -14.85
C GLY A 594 13.79 -10.74 -14.61
N GLU A 595 12.71 -10.08 -14.22
CA GLU A 595 12.64 -8.61 -14.17
C GLU A 595 13.05 -7.98 -12.83
N GLY A 596 13.47 -8.80 -11.86
CA GLY A 596 13.90 -8.33 -10.54
C GLY A 596 15.33 -7.80 -10.46
N TRP A 597 16.11 -7.93 -11.54
CA TRP A 597 17.47 -7.43 -11.65
C TRP A 597 17.48 -5.96 -12.08
N HIS A 598 16.81 -5.14 -11.27
CA HIS A 598 16.29 -3.86 -11.71
C HIS A 598 17.32 -2.72 -11.67
N ASN A 599 18.32 -2.78 -10.79
CA ASN A 599 19.45 -1.84 -10.81
C ASN A 599 20.28 -2.03 -12.08
N TYR A 600 20.57 -3.29 -12.46
CA TYR A 600 21.22 -3.59 -13.73
C TYR A 600 20.38 -3.08 -14.90
N HIS A 601 19.09 -3.41 -14.90
CA HIS A 601 18.18 -3.05 -15.97
C HIS A 601 18.13 -1.53 -16.21
N HIS A 602 17.99 -0.72 -15.15
CA HIS A 602 18.00 0.74 -15.31
C HIS A 602 19.37 1.31 -15.66
N THR A 603 20.45 0.60 -15.35
CA THR A 603 21.80 0.98 -15.74
C THR A 603 22.10 0.65 -17.21
N PHE A 604 21.55 -0.47 -17.71
CA PHE A 604 21.74 -0.98 -19.08
C PHE A 604 20.40 -1.36 -19.71
N PRO A 605 19.49 -0.39 -19.96
CA PRO A 605 18.11 -0.67 -20.37
C PRO A 605 18.00 -1.41 -21.70
N TRP A 606 19.03 -1.31 -22.54
CA TRP A 606 19.11 -1.91 -23.87
C TRP A 606 19.61 -3.37 -23.88
N ASP A 607 20.10 -3.93 -22.76
CA ASP A 607 20.57 -5.32 -22.71
C ASP A 607 19.39 -6.29 -22.70
N TYR A 608 19.33 -7.24 -23.65
CA TYR A 608 18.19 -8.16 -23.79
C TYR A 608 17.98 -9.05 -22.57
N LYS A 609 19.03 -9.27 -21.76
CA LYS A 609 18.93 -10.09 -20.56
C LYS A 609 18.25 -9.35 -19.42
N ALA A 610 18.26 -8.02 -19.42
CA ALA A 610 17.91 -7.17 -18.28
C ALA A 610 18.65 -7.56 -16.98
N ALA A 611 19.81 -8.21 -17.08
CA ALA A 611 20.59 -8.74 -15.97
C ALA A 611 22.06 -8.96 -16.37
N GLU A 612 22.97 -9.02 -15.39
CA GLU A 612 24.37 -9.41 -15.63
C GLU A 612 24.48 -10.91 -15.98
N LEU A 613 25.57 -11.30 -16.68
CA LEU A 613 25.90 -12.70 -16.94
C LEU A 613 25.99 -13.46 -15.60
N THR A 614 25.34 -14.62 -15.50
CA THR A 614 25.28 -15.57 -14.36
C THR A 614 24.12 -15.44 -13.36
N MET A 615 23.21 -14.47 -13.54
CA MET A 615 22.07 -14.34 -12.62
C MET A 615 21.02 -15.45 -12.80
N HIS A 616 20.65 -16.11 -11.69
CA HIS A 616 19.60 -17.13 -11.64
C HIS A 616 18.20 -16.52 -11.88
N PHE A 617 17.19 -17.35 -12.15
CA PHE A 617 15.79 -16.91 -12.33
C PHE A 617 15.57 -15.84 -13.41
N ASN A 618 16.11 -16.06 -14.61
CA ASN A 618 15.87 -15.21 -15.78
C ASN A 618 15.39 -16.05 -16.98
N GLN A 619 14.17 -16.53 -16.85
CA GLN A 619 13.50 -17.38 -17.83
C GLN A 619 13.31 -16.63 -19.16
N SER A 620 12.93 -15.35 -19.12
CA SER A 620 12.74 -14.54 -20.32
C SER A 620 14.00 -14.45 -21.19
N ALA A 621 15.19 -14.23 -20.59
CA ALA A 621 16.45 -14.22 -21.35
C ALA A 621 16.75 -15.58 -22.00
N SER A 622 16.40 -16.68 -21.33
CA SER A 622 16.61 -18.03 -21.84
C SER A 622 15.68 -18.34 -23.04
N ILE A 623 14.43 -17.87 -22.98
CA ILE A 623 13.46 -18.00 -24.07
C ILE A 623 13.88 -17.16 -25.29
N ILE A 624 14.36 -15.92 -25.08
CA ILE A 624 14.89 -15.09 -26.17
C ILE A 624 16.06 -15.80 -26.86
N ARG A 625 16.99 -16.40 -26.10
CA ARG A 625 18.08 -17.21 -26.67
C ARG A 625 17.58 -18.44 -27.43
N PHE A 626 16.52 -19.09 -26.96
CA PHE A 626 15.90 -20.17 -27.72
C PHE A 626 15.35 -19.66 -29.06
N PHE A 627 14.63 -18.53 -29.06
CA PHE A 627 14.14 -17.90 -30.30
C PHE A 627 15.25 -17.47 -31.25
N GLU A 628 16.39 -17.02 -30.73
CA GLU A 628 17.58 -16.74 -31.55
C GLU A 628 18.10 -17.99 -32.24
N ARG A 629 18.26 -19.10 -31.50
CA ARG A 629 18.77 -20.37 -32.05
C ARG A 629 17.92 -20.95 -33.17
N ILE A 630 16.60 -20.70 -33.13
CA ILE A 630 15.67 -21.14 -34.18
C ILE A 630 15.38 -20.06 -35.23
N GLY A 631 16.12 -18.94 -35.21
CA GLY A 631 16.06 -17.88 -36.23
C GLY A 631 14.84 -16.96 -36.13
N LEU A 632 14.09 -16.98 -35.02
CA LEU A 632 12.94 -16.08 -34.80
C LEU A 632 13.34 -14.73 -34.18
N ALA A 633 14.47 -14.69 -33.47
CA ALA A 633 15.10 -13.49 -32.93
C ALA A 633 16.54 -13.33 -33.46
N TYR A 634 17.05 -12.11 -33.52
CA TYR A 634 18.42 -11.81 -33.97
C TYR A 634 18.87 -10.44 -33.44
N ASP A 635 20.15 -10.10 -33.60
CA ASP A 635 20.71 -8.81 -33.17
C ASP A 635 20.52 -8.54 -31.67
N LEU A 636 20.74 -9.57 -30.85
CA LEU A 636 20.65 -9.51 -29.38
C LEU A 636 21.73 -8.60 -28.81
N LYS A 637 21.34 -7.52 -28.14
CA LYS A 637 22.26 -6.56 -27.54
C LYS A 637 22.66 -6.96 -26.12
N THR A 638 23.95 -6.93 -25.82
CA THR A 638 24.49 -7.24 -24.49
C THR A 638 25.59 -6.29 -24.06
N ALA A 639 25.57 -5.87 -22.79
CA ALA A 639 26.70 -5.15 -22.20
C ALA A 639 27.92 -6.07 -22.13
N SER A 640 29.09 -5.55 -22.53
CA SER A 640 30.34 -6.29 -22.40
C SER A 640 30.73 -6.41 -20.93
N PRO A 641 31.40 -7.50 -20.51
CA PRO A 641 31.88 -7.65 -19.14
C PRO A 641 32.75 -6.47 -18.68
N GLU A 642 33.53 -5.89 -19.58
CA GLU A 642 34.37 -4.72 -19.30
C GLU A 642 33.53 -3.46 -19.02
N LEU A 643 32.48 -3.22 -19.82
CA LEU A 643 31.55 -2.11 -19.59
C LEU A 643 30.85 -2.24 -18.24
N VAL A 644 30.37 -3.45 -17.92
CA VAL A 644 29.73 -3.75 -16.63
C VAL A 644 30.70 -3.53 -15.47
N THR A 645 31.92 -4.07 -15.57
CA THR A 645 32.99 -3.89 -14.56
C THR A 645 33.30 -2.42 -14.32
N ASN A 646 33.52 -1.66 -15.39
CA ASN A 646 33.82 -0.22 -15.29
C ASN A 646 32.67 0.56 -14.66
N ARG A 647 31.40 0.16 -14.91
CA ARG A 647 30.24 0.80 -14.29
C ARG A 647 30.17 0.51 -12.79
N ILE A 648 30.35 -0.75 -12.39
CA ILE A 648 30.39 -1.16 -10.98
C ILE A 648 31.45 -0.37 -10.21
N LEU A 649 32.68 -0.32 -10.74
CA LEU A 649 33.79 0.38 -10.08
C LEU A 649 33.58 1.90 -9.98
N ARG A 650 32.85 2.49 -10.94
CA ARG A 650 32.63 3.95 -11.01
C ARG A 650 31.43 4.42 -10.17
N THR A 651 30.33 3.67 -10.17
CA THR A 651 29.05 4.12 -9.61
C THR A 651 28.35 3.11 -8.71
N GLY A 652 28.85 1.88 -8.58
CA GLY A 652 28.24 0.86 -7.72
C GLY A 652 28.30 1.23 -6.23
N ASP A 653 27.37 0.70 -5.45
CA ASP A 653 27.30 0.90 -4.00
C ASP A 653 28.28 0.02 -3.20
N GLY A 654 29.11 -0.77 -3.89
CA GLY A 654 30.05 -1.70 -3.30
C GLY A 654 29.44 -3.03 -2.84
N SER A 655 28.17 -3.31 -3.15
CA SER A 655 27.53 -4.58 -2.77
C SER A 655 27.79 -5.72 -3.77
N HIS A 656 28.42 -5.44 -4.91
CA HIS A 656 28.65 -6.45 -5.95
C HIS A 656 29.45 -7.62 -5.39
N PHE A 657 29.04 -8.86 -5.64
CA PHE A 657 29.60 -10.03 -4.94
C PHE A 657 31.11 -10.21 -5.15
N LYS A 658 31.59 -9.92 -6.36
CA LYS A 658 32.99 -10.09 -6.79
C LYS A 658 33.83 -8.81 -6.71
N MET A 659 33.20 -7.66 -6.93
CA MET A 659 33.89 -6.36 -7.13
C MET A 659 33.55 -5.35 -6.03
N GLY A 660 32.70 -5.73 -5.08
CA GLY A 660 32.32 -4.94 -3.93
C GLY A 660 33.33 -5.02 -2.79
N ASN A 661 33.07 -4.28 -1.71
CA ASN A 661 33.89 -4.28 -0.50
C ASN A 661 33.20 -5.06 0.65
N GLU A 662 33.96 -5.44 1.68
CA GLU A 662 33.43 -6.24 2.80
C GLU A 662 32.41 -5.48 3.64
N GLU A 663 32.62 -4.18 3.88
CA GLU A 663 31.74 -3.35 4.68
C GLU A 663 30.33 -3.23 4.06
N ALA A 664 30.25 -2.91 2.77
CA ALA A 664 29.00 -2.81 2.03
C ALA A 664 28.28 -4.16 1.92
N ARG A 665 29.02 -5.27 1.80
CA ARG A 665 28.42 -6.62 1.83
C ARG A 665 27.89 -6.99 3.22
N ALA A 666 28.59 -6.58 4.29
CA ALA A 666 28.13 -6.78 5.67
C ALA A 666 26.89 -5.95 6.03
N ALA A 667 26.67 -4.83 5.32
CA ALA A 667 25.48 -3.97 5.47
C ALA A 667 24.18 -4.59 4.89
N VAL A 668 24.27 -5.75 4.22
CA VAL A 668 23.13 -6.45 3.62
C VAL A 668 22.69 -7.59 4.53
N THR A 669 21.41 -7.60 4.90
CA THR A 669 20.77 -8.72 5.61
C THR A 669 19.76 -9.42 4.70
N ALA A 670 19.70 -10.75 4.79
CA ALA A 670 18.85 -11.59 3.95
C ALA A 670 17.75 -12.28 4.74
N TRP A 671 16.61 -12.53 4.08
CA TRP A 671 15.64 -13.54 4.52
C TRP A 671 16.02 -14.88 3.87
N GLY A 672 16.56 -15.82 4.66
CA GLY A 672 17.06 -17.12 4.17
C GLY A 672 18.59 -17.25 4.21
N PRO A 673 19.15 -18.39 3.77
CA PRO A 673 20.60 -18.56 3.70
C PRO A 673 21.21 -17.46 2.80
N LEU A 674 22.31 -16.84 3.24
CA LEU A 674 23.11 -15.92 2.44
C LEU A 674 23.61 -16.66 1.20
N HIS A 675 22.92 -16.48 0.06
CA HIS A 675 23.37 -17.05 -1.19
C HIS A 675 24.57 -16.23 -1.72
N PRO A 676 25.64 -16.87 -2.23
CA PRO A 676 26.86 -16.18 -2.68
C PRO A 676 26.69 -15.25 -3.90
N LEU A 677 25.49 -15.17 -4.48
CA LEU A 677 25.19 -14.43 -5.72
C LEU A 677 24.17 -13.29 -5.52
N ASN A 678 24.18 -12.64 -4.35
CA ASN A 678 23.34 -11.49 -3.94
C ASN A 678 21.98 -11.85 -3.30
N PRO A 679 21.93 -12.02 -1.97
CA PRO A 679 20.67 -12.23 -1.26
C PRO A 679 20.04 -10.88 -0.86
N THR A 680 18.73 -10.76 -0.95
CA THR A 680 18.00 -9.57 -0.48
C THR A 680 17.21 -9.91 0.81
N TYR A 681 17.12 -9.02 1.81
CA TYR A 681 16.01 -8.07 2.09
C TYR A 681 16.21 -7.36 3.45
N ASN A 682 17.22 -6.50 3.50
CA ASN A 682 17.28 -5.21 4.20
C ASN A 682 18.72 -4.72 4.07
N THR A 683 18.92 -3.57 3.44
CA THR A 683 20.21 -2.90 3.43
C THR A 683 20.16 -1.67 4.32
N THR A 684 21.25 -1.36 5.01
CA THR A 684 21.41 -0.06 5.69
C THR A 684 21.87 1.04 4.74
N LEU A 685 22.15 0.71 3.47
CA LEU A 685 22.55 1.68 2.45
C LEU A 685 21.43 2.69 2.22
N LYS A 686 21.79 3.97 2.30
CA LYS A 686 20.87 5.09 2.08
C LYS A 686 20.42 5.11 0.62
N ALA A 687 19.12 5.20 0.38
CA ALA A 687 18.58 5.40 -0.96
C ALA A 687 18.99 6.79 -1.50
N PRO A 688 19.33 6.94 -2.78
CA PRO A 688 19.72 8.23 -3.35
C PRO A 688 18.53 9.19 -3.39
N ASP A 689 18.77 10.48 -3.62
CA ASP A 689 17.69 11.40 -3.99
C ASP A 689 17.43 11.32 -5.50
N ALA A 690 16.16 11.27 -5.90
CA ALA A 690 15.77 11.22 -7.30
C ALA A 690 15.41 12.64 -7.77
N ILE A 691 16.40 13.31 -8.37
CA ILE A 691 16.33 14.72 -8.75
C ILE A 691 16.97 14.85 -10.14
N LEU A 692 16.17 15.20 -11.15
CA LEU A 692 16.57 15.18 -12.56
C LEU A 692 16.31 16.52 -13.26
N LYS A 693 17.01 16.79 -14.36
CA LYS A 693 16.68 17.92 -15.23
C LYS A 693 15.43 17.60 -16.09
N PRO A 694 14.75 18.62 -16.66
CA PRO A 694 13.60 18.44 -17.55
C PRO A 694 13.84 17.54 -18.76
N GLU A 695 15.08 17.34 -19.18
CA GLU A 695 15.41 16.44 -20.29
C GLU A 695 15.37 14.96 -19.86
N GLY A 696 15.41 14.68 -18.56
CA GLY A 696 15.46 13.34 -17.98
C GLY A 696 16.75 12.59 -18.29
N LEU A 697 16.76 11.29 -17.96
CA LEU A 697 17.79 10.34 -18.35
C LEU A 697 17.62 9.94 -19.83
N PRO A 698 18.71 9.73 -20.57
CA PRO A 698 18.59 9.20 -21.92
C PRO A 698 18.03 7.77 -21.88
N LEU A 699 17.04 7.49 -22.72
CA LEU A 699 16.40 6.15 -22.83
C LEU A 699 17.40 5.05 -23.22
N TYR A 700 18.37 5.43 -24.05
CA TYR A 700 19.51 4.59 -24.41
C TYR A 700 20.75 5.38 -24.02
N HIS A 701 21.63 4.82 -23.21
CA HIS A 701 22.94 5.45 -22.98
C HIS A 701 23.74 5.42 -24.30
N GLU A 702 23.60 6.47 -25.12
CA GLU A 702 24.21 6.56 -26.46
C GLU A 702 25.72 6.30 -26.43
N LYS A 703 26.40 6.78 -25.38
CA LYS A 703 27.83 6.55 -25.15
C LYS A 703 28.18 5.07 -24.94
N ASP A 704 27.27 4.29 -24.36
CA ASP A 704 27.49 2.88 -24.05
C ASP A 704 27.14 1.98 -25.26
N THR A 705 26.23 2.43 -26.14
CA THR A 705 25.89 1.71 -27.39
C THR A 705 26.89 1.94 -28.53
N LEU A 706 27.51 3.11 -28.61
CA LEU A 706 28.46 3.47 -29.69
C LEU A 706 29.83 2.79 -29.55
N ASN A 707 30.21 2.34 -28.34
CA ASN A 707 31.45 1.59 -28.14
C ASN A 707 31.39 0.15 -28.71
N LEU A 708 30.21 -0.40 -28.98
CA LEU A 708 30.06 -1.72 -29.61
C LEU A 708 30.44 -1.70 -31.11
N THR A 709 30.26 -0.57 -31.79
CA THR A 709 30.63 -0.42 -33.22
C THR A 709 32.14 -0.23 -33.42
N VAL A 710 32.85 0.26 -32.40
CA VAL A 710 34.32 0.39 -32.42
C VAL A 710 34.99 -0.99 -32.35
N ILE A 711 34.41 -1.93 -31.59
CA ILE A 711 34.95 -3.30 -31.46
C ILE A 711 34.78 -4.10 -32.76
N GLN A 712 33.68 -3.92 -33.51
CA GLN A 712 33.50 -4.59 -34.82
C GLN A 712 34.49 -4.12 -35.90
N LYS A 713 35.08 -2.92 -35.78
CA LYS A 713 36.14 -2.46 -36.70
C LYS A 713 37.52 -3.01 -36.34
N ASN A 714 37.77 -3.35 -35.09
CA ASN A 714 39.06 -3.87 -34.64
C ASN A 714 39.17 -5.40 -34.73
N SER A 715 38.06 -6.15 -34.82
CA SER A 715 38.11 -7.62 -35.03
C SER A 715 38.32 -8.05 -36.49
N ARG A 716 38.59 -7.10 -37.41
CA ARG A 716 38.97 -7.37 -38.82
C ARG A 716 40.40 -6.92 -39.15
N ARG A 717 41.18 -6.50 -38.16
CA ARG A 717 42.62 -6.23 -38.26
C ARG A 717 43.30 -6.71 -36.98
N GLY A 718 43.80 -7.94 -37.01
CA GLY A 718 44.48 -8.61 -35.91
C GLY A 718 44.33 -10.11 -36.06
#